data_AF-A0A832GVL9-F1
#
_entry.id   AF-A0A832GVL9-F1
#
_cell.length_a   1.000
_cell.length_b   1.000
_cell.length_c   1.000
_cell.angle_alpha   90.00
_cell.angle_beta   90.00
_cell.angle_gamma   90.00
#
_symmetry.space_group_name_H-M   'P 1'
#
loop_
_entity.id
_entity.type
_entity.pdbx_description
1 polymer ?
#
loop_
_entity_poly.entity_id
_entity_poly.type
_entity_poly.pdbx_seq_one_letter_code
_entity_poly.pdbx_strand_id
1 'polypeptide(L)'
;MPESIEVVEAVNISDKFVEFFRSFKDEKGEYKYRQRVARMALEGSVSLIVDFDDLLIFDAALAEKVVEEPITTLKAASEALKEVMKIESMEYASKVPEFFVRIRKLPDSLKVSIRRIRAVHLGKLIAVEGIVTKISPVKQLLKEAVFRCKECGEEVAVPQRGEGFEKPAVCPACGNEGGRKKKGDFELVLEKSKFVDWQKFVLQERPEELPSGQLPRSIEVVATHDLVDVVRPGDRAVVTGVLAVAPEKAAKGQPPVFQVYLEANNIEVASKELLDVEITPEDEKKILELSRRPDIRELIVNSIAPSIYGYKEIKKAIALLLFGGMPKVHPDGVRVRGDIHVLLIGDPGTAKSQLLRYVASVAPRGVYTSGKGSTAAGLTAAVVREKSSGDFFLEAGALVLADGGIACLHPSSLVSTRNGEVEIEKLFAEAQSFKAFSKGELVEVSPLKGVEVASLSAGSLGVARAVLARRKWWEDRILELRFENGRSLTVTPDHLLLDAEEMRWVEAGALSTGRRVLASSGGKLTKLRVVSVKEERYEGYVYDLYVPGAHNFVAEGVVVHNCIDEFDKMDPKDRVSIHEAMEQQTVSIAKAGIVATLNARASVLAAANPAFGRYLHNRPVTENIDLPPTILSRFDLIFVITDVPNPERDRALAEHVVDFHRQRYPESLDHVMPRELLKKYIAYARKYCRPKLSEEAKNKLVNFYVEMRSKSQGADSPIAITPRQLEALIRLAEAHAKMALSDVVTAEDAEAAIELMMHFLKSVGYDIETKSIDIDIVMTGQPKSQRDKVLMVIELLKKMIEENGGEAVKREEFVAKAAERGLEENFVRKVLDRLYDSGEIIEPKPGYILLLRTR
;
A
#
# COMPACT_ATOMS: atom_id res chain seq x y z
N MET A 1 -32.57 -64.97 28.68
CA MET A 1 -31.90 -64.00 29.59
C MET A 1 -32.06 -62.63 28.96
N PRO A 2 -32.43 -61.58 29.70
CA PRO A 2 -32.31 -60.22 29.21
C PRO A 2 -30.83 -59.81 29.25
N GLU A 3 -30.37 -59.11 28.22
CA GLU A 3 -29.03 -58.50 28.22
C GLU A 3 -29.05 -57.23 29.09
N SER A 4 -27.90 -56.90 29.69
CA SER A 4 -27.78 -55.79 30.64
C SER A 4 -27.93 -54.44 29.94
N ILE A 5 -28.96 -53.69 30.31
CA ILE A 5 -29.09 -52.27 29.94
C ILE A 5 -27.99 -51.50 30.68
N GLU A 6 -26.94 -51.10 29.98
CA GLU A 6 -25.97 -50.14 30.52
C GLU A 6 -26.66 -48.77 30.65
N VAL A 7 -26.86 -48.34 31.89
CA VAL A 7 -27.38 -47.00 32.19
C VAL A 7 -26.25 -46.01 31.98
N VAL A 8 -26.22 -45.40 30.79
CA VAL A 8 -25.29 -44.31 30.49
C VAL A 8 -25.69 -43.09 31.35
N GLU A 9 -24.94 -42.85 32.43
CA GLU A 9 -25.15 -41.69 33.28
C GLU A 9 -24.98 -40.40 32.47
N ALA A 10 -25.94 -39.48 32.60
CA ALA A 10 -25.93 -38.21 31.91
C ALA A 10 -24.91 -37.25 32.56
N VAL A 11 -23.62 -37.47 32.27
CA VAL A 11 -22.51 -36.65 32.78
C VAL A 11 -22.73 -35.18 32.43
N ASN A 12 -23.03 -34.40 33.46
CA ASN A 12 -23.46 -33.02 33.33
C ASN A 12 -22.30 -32.11 32.93
N ILE A 13 -22.43 -31.40 31.80
CA ILE A 13 -21.32 -30.68 31.16
C ILE A 13 -20.93 -29.43 31.98
N SER A 14 -21.89 -28.78 32.66
CA SER A 14 -21.62 -27.67 33.57
C SER A 14 -20.62 -28.06 34.66
N ASP A 15 -20.79 -29.25 35.23
CA ASP A 15 -20.13 -29.63 36.49
C ASP A 15 -18.64 -29.93 36.23
N LYS A 16 -18.33 -30.47 35.04
CA LYS A 16 -16.95 -30.57 34.53
C LYS A 16 -16.29 -29.22 34.28
N PHE A 17 -17.01 -28.21 33.79
CA PHE A 17 -16.47 -26.85 33.68
C PHE A 17 -16.26 -26.19 35.05
N VAL A 18 -17.18 -26.41 36.01
CA VAL A 18 -17.01 -25.96 37.40
C VAL A 18 -15.79 -26.61 38.04
N GLU A 19 -15.54 -27.89 37.78
CA GLU A 19 -14.32 -28.58 38.22
C GLU A 19 -13.08 -27.97 37.54
N PHE A 20 -13.03 -27.88 36.22
CA PHE A 20 -11.92 -27.29 35.44
C PHE A 20 -11.51 -25.91 35.97
N PHE A 21 -12.46 -24.97 36.12
CA PHE A 21 -12.16 -23.61 36.58
C PHE A 21 -11.62 -23.54 38.01
N ARG A 22 -11.89 -24.55 38.85
CA ARG A 22 -11.42 -24.63 40.25
C ARG A 22 -10.13 -25.43 40.41
N SER A 23 -9.95 -26.51 39.65
CA SER A 23 -8.93 -27.54 39.89
C SER A 23 -7.72 -27.46 38.96
N PHE A 24 -7.88 -26.90 37.75
CA PHE A 24 -6.81 -26.82 36.76
C PHE A 24 -5.59 -26.05 37.30
N LYS A 25 -4.40 -26.61 37.05
CA LYS A 25 -3.11 -26.04 37.42
C LYS A 25 -2.22 -25.87 36.20
N ASP A 26 -1.54 -24.74 36.14
CA ASP A 26 -0.49 -24.48 35.15
C ASP A 26 0.76 -25.35 35.42
N GLU A 27 1.75 -25.35 34.52
CA GLU A 27 3.04 -26.06 34.67
C GLU A 27 3.78 -25.72 35.97
N LYS A 28 3.46 -24.57 36.58
CA LYS A 28 4.02 -24.05 37.83
C LYS A 28 3.24 -24.46 39.09
N GLY A 29 2.15 -25.22 38.94
CA GLY A 29 1.30 -25.69 40.03
C GLY A 29 0.24 -24.68 40.52
N GLU A 30 0.17 -23.48 39.93
CA GLU A 30 -0.78 -22.42 40.28
C GLU A 30 -2.15 -22.59 39.60
N TYR A 31 -3.23 -22.21 40.30
CA TYR A 31 -4.60 -22.28 39.80
C TYR A 31 -4.92 -21.15 38.79
N LYS A 32 -4.37 -21.28 37.58
CA LYS A 32 -4.47 -20.34 36.43
C LYS A 32 -5.87 -19.75 36.25
N TYR A 33 -6.90 -20.58 36.17
CA TYR A 33 -8.27 -20.12 35.94
C TYR A 33 -8.89 -19.43 37.15
N ARG A 34 -8.67 -19.96 38.37
CA ARG A 34 -9.16 -19.33 39.60
C ARG A 34 -8.59 -17.91 39.78
N GLN A 35 -7.32 -17.71 39.47
CA GLN A 35 -6.70 -16.37 39.46
C GLN A 35 -7.31 -15.45 38.40
N ARG A 36 -7.51 -15.93 37.16
CA ARG A 36 -8.18 -15.16 36.09
C ARG A 36 -9.62 -14.77 36.49
N VAL A 37 -10.37 -15.67 37.13
CA VAL A 37 -11.73 -15.47 37.63
C VAL A 37 -11.79 -14.42 38.75
N ALA A 38 -10.90 -14.51 39.75
CA ALA A 38 -10.80 -13.49 40.81
C ALA A 38 -10.41 -12.11 40.25
N ARG A 39 -9.48 -12.08 39.27
CA ARG A 39 -9.09 -10.85 38.55
C ARG A 39 -10.23 -10.27 37.73
N MET A 40 -11.04 -11.11 37.08
CA MET A 40 -12.22 -10.70 36.30
C MET A 40 -13.23 -9.91 37.15
N ALA A 41 -13.43 -10.31 38.42
CA ALA A 41 -14.26 -9.57 39.37
C ALA A 41 -13.69 -8.19 39.75
N LEU A 42 -12.35 -8.05 39.85
CA LEU A 42 -11.67 -6.79 40.16
C LEU A 42 -11.65 -5.83 38.96
N GLU A 43 -11.42 -6.34 37.76
CA GLU A 43 -11.39 -5.56 36.51
C GLU A 43 -12.79 -5.30 35.93
N GLY A 44 -13.84 -5.85 36.56
CA GLY A 44 -15.23 -5.66 36.15
C GLY A 44 -15.60 -6.25 34.79
N SER A 45 -14.79 -7.16 34.26
CA SER A 45 -14.96 -7.77 32.94
C SER A 45 -15.95 -8.94 32.95
N VAL A 46 -16.67 -9.13 31.84
CA VAL A 46 -17.73 -10.16 31.72
C VAL A 46 -17.26 -11.45 31.02
N SER A 47 -16.01 -11.49 30.57
CA SER A 47 -15.48 -12.55 29.71
C SER A 47 -14.19 -13.18 30.25
N LEU A 48 -14.15 -14.51 30.27
CA LEU A 48 -13.00 -15.31 30.68
C LEU A 48 -12.33 -15.93 29.45
N ILE A 49 -11.06 -15.64 29.21
CA ILE A 49 -10.27 -16.26 28.14
C ILE A 49 -9.75 -17.62 28.61
N VAL A 50 -10.04 -18.67 27.84
CA VAL A 50 -9.63 -20.06 28.07
C VAL A 50 -8.78 -20.54 26.90
N ASP A 51 -7.57 -21.02 27.18
CA ASP A 51 -6.66 -21.58 26.19
C ASP A 51 -7.10 -23.03 25.87
N PHE A 52 -7.31 -23.39 24.60
CA PHE A 52 -7.83 -24.73 24.23
C PHE A 52 -6.89 -25.87 24.62
N ASP A 53 -5.57 -25.62 24.58
CA ASP A 53 -4.53 -26.54 25.06
C ASP A 53 -4.81 -27.02 26.50
N ASP A 54 -5.24 -26.11 27.39
CA ASP A 54 -5.55 -26.41 28.79
C ASP A 54 -6.78 -27.34 28.93
N LEU A 55 -7.81 -27.11 28.11
CA LEU A 55 -9.02 -27.96 28.07
C LEU A 55 -8.68 -29.37 27.58
N LEU A 56 -7.84 -29.48 26.55
CA LEU A 56 -7.39 -30.75 25.99
C LEU A 56 -6.54 -31.56 26.99
N ILE A 57 -5.71 -30.89 27.80
CA ILE A 57 -4.92 -31.49 28.87
C ILE A 57 -5.81 -31.98 30.03
N PHE A 58 -6.91 -31.27 30.33
CA PHE A 58 -7.82 -31.62 31.42
C PHE A 58 -8.81 -32.74 31.05
N ASP A 59 -9.54 -32.58 29.93
CA ASP A 59 -10.52 -33.55 29.45
C ASP A 59 -10.68 -33.43 27.92
N ALA A 60 -10.07 -34.36 27.19
CA ALA A 60 -10.15 -34.40 25.73
C ALA A 60 -11.58 -34.57 25.19
N ALA A 61 -12.49 -35.25 25.92
CA ALA A 61 -13.88 -35.41 25.52
C ALA A 61 -14.71 -34.14 25.77
N LEU A 62 -14.30 -33.30 26.74
CA LEU A 62 -14.84 -31.94 26.89
C LEU A 62 -14.35 -31.03 25.77
N ALA A 63 -13.06 -31.11 25.42
CA ALA A 63 -12.45 -30.35 24.32
C ALA A 63 -13.05 -30.72 22.94
N GLU A 64 -13.36 -31.99 22.69
CA GLU A 64 -14.05 -32.43 21.46
C GLU A 64 -15.49 -31.86 21.38
N LYS A 65 -16.27 -31.96 22.47
CA LYS A 65 -17.62 -31.38 22.53
C LYS A 65 -17.65 -29.87 22.33
N VAL A 66 -16.62 -29.16 22.79
CA VAL A 66 -16.43 -27.72 22.54
C VAL A 66 -16.31 -27.40 21.04
N VAL A 67 -15.79 -28.32 20.22
CA VAL A 67 -15.59 -28.12 18.77
C VAL A 67 -16.81 -28.57 17.96
N GLU A 68 -17.37 -29.73 18.29
CA GLU A 68 -18.52 -30.33 17.58
C GLU A 68 -19.86 -29.68 17.96
N GLU A 69 -20.07 -29.37 19.25
CA GLU A 69 -21.29 -28.73 19.76
C GLU A 69 -21.00 -27.44 20.58
N PRO A 70 -20.42 -26.39 19.96
CA PRO A 70 -20.09 -25.16 20.67
C PRO A 70 -21.31 -24.44 21.26
N ILE A 71 -22.47 -24.45 20.58
CA ILE A 71 -23.65 -23.65 20.96
C ILE A 71 -24.28 -24.10 22.29
N THR A 72 -24.20 -25.39 22.61
CA THR A 72 -24.64 -25.97 23.89
C THR A 72 -23.50 -25.90 24.91
N THR A 73 -22.30 -26.31 24.51
CA THR A 73 -21.14 -26.44 25.41
C THR A 73 -20.65 -25.08 25.95
N LEU A 74 -20.65 -24.02 25.12
CA LEU A 74 -20.30 -22.66 25.58
C LEU A 74 -21.32 -22.09 26.58
N LYS A 75 -22.61 -22.43 26.45
CA LYS A 75 -23.63 -21.99 27.42
C LYS A 75 -23.44 -22.68 28.77
N ALA A 76 -23.20 -23.99 28.77
CA ALA A 76 -22.85 -24.73 29.98
C ALA A 76 -21.57 -24.19 30.63
N ALA A 77 -20.56 -23.80 29.84
CA ALA A 77 -19.34 -23.16 30.34
C ALA A 77 -19.59 -21.76 30.94
N SER A 78 -20.44 -20.95 30.31
CA SER A 78 -20.89 -19.64 30.82
C SER A 78 -21.70 -19.75 32.12
N GLU A 79 -22.56 -20.76 32.24
CA GLU A 79 -23.34 -21.04 33.45
C GLU A 79 -22.42 -21.52 34.58
N ALA A 80 -21.52 -22.47 34.30
CA ALA A 80 -20.47 -22.91 35.23
C ALA A 80 -19.59 -21.75 35.72
N LEU A 81 -19.17 -20.85 34.83
CA LEU A 81 -18.42 -19.65 35.17
C LEU A 81 -19.22 -18.75 36.12
N LYS A 82 -20.52 -18.56 35.88
CA LYS A 82 -21.41 -17.81 36.78
C LYS A 82 -21.50 -18.45 38.17
N GLU A 83 -21.46 -19.77 38.26
CA GLU A 83 -21.46 -20.48 39.56
C GLU A 83 -20.16 -20.32 40.34
N VAL A 84 -19.01 -20.40 39.67
CA VAL A 84 -17.71 -20.11 40.31
C VAL A 84 -17.63 -18.64 40.75
N MET A 85 -18.15 -17.71 39.93
CA MET A 85 -18.21 -16.28 40.29
C MET A 85 -19.10 -15.99 41.50
N LYS A 86 -20.21 -16.71 41.72
CA LYS A 86 -21.03 -16.58 42.96
C LYS A 86 -20.22 -16.88 44.23
N ILE A 87 -19.23 -17.77 44.15
CA ILE A 87 -18.42 -18.23 45.28
C ILE A 87 -17.27 -17.26 45.57
N GLU A 88 -16.60 -16.76 44.53
CA GLU A 88 -15.49 -15.78 44.70
C GLU A 88 -16.00 -14.34 44.93
N SER A 89 -17.13 -13.94 44.33
CA SER A 89 -17.73 -12.61 44.53
C SER A 89 -19.24 -12.58 44.25
N MET A 90 -20.03 -12.86 45.30
CA MET A 90 -21.50 -12.88 45.24
C MET A 90 -22.13 -11.56 44.77
N GLU A 91 -21.57 -10.41 45.19
CA GLU A 91 -22.07 -9.08 44.79
C GLU A 91 -21.93 -8.85 43.28
N TYR A 92 -20.75 -9.15 42.72
CA TYR A 92 -20.47 -8.95 41.31
C TYR A 92 -21.22 -9.97 40.43
N ALA A 93 -21.29 -11.24 40.86
CA ALA A 93 -22.07 -12.29 40.19
C ALA A 93 -23.60 -12.03 40.18
N SER A 94 -24.09 -11.19 41.09
CA SER A 94 -25.49 -10.73 41.13
C SER A 94 -25.72 -9.49 40.26
N LYS A 95 -24.68 -8.68 40.03
CA LYS A 95 -24.73 -7.45 39.21
C LYS A 95 -24.63 -7.73 37.70
N VAL A 96 -23.93 -8.79 37.31
CA VAL A 96 -23.73 -9.18 35.90
C VAL A 96 -24.79 -10.21 35.45
N PRO A 97 -25.53 -9.96 34.34
CA PRO A 97 -26.60 -10.86 33.90
C PRO A 97 -26.06 -12.15 33.25
N GLU A 98 -25.06 -12.05 32.38
CA GLU A 98 -24.46 -13.16 31.61
C GLU A 98 -22.93 -13.02 31.63
N PHE A 99 -22.22 -14.17 31.68
CA PHE A 99 -20.77 -14.26 31.55
C PHE A 99 -20.42 -15.01 30.27
N PHE A 100 -19.25 -14.76 29.67
CA PHE A 100 -18.84 -15.37 28.40
C PHE A 100 -17.50 -16.12 28.50
N VAL A 101 -17.45 -17.35 27.98
CA VAL A 101 -16.21 -18.15 27.90
C VAL A 101 -15.61 -18.02 26.50
N ARG A 102 -14.49 -17.28 26.40
CA ARG A 102 -13.80 -16.91 25.17
C ARG A 102 -12.68 -17.91 24.88
N ILE A 103 -12.81 -18.74 23.85
CA ILE A 103 -11.83 -19.79 23.54
C ILE A 103 -10.67 -19.22 22.71
N ARG A 104 -9.44 -19.56 23.10
CA ARG A 104 -8.18 -19.13 22.50
C ARG A 104 -7.39 -20.31 21.95
N LYS A 105 -6.53 -20.07 20.95
CA LYS A 105 -5.57 -21.04 20.40
C LYS A 105 -6.19 -22.38 19.97
N LEU A 106 -7.11 -22.39 19.00
CA LEU A 106 -7.49 -23.67 18.41
C LEU A 106 -6.28 -24.32 17.67
N PRO A 107 -6.13 -25.66 17.73
CA PRO A 107 -5.12 -26.40 16.99
C PRO A 107 -5.14 -26.11 15.48
N ASP A 108 -4.00 -26.28 14.81
CA ASP A 108 -3.84 -25.96 13.38
C ASP A 108 -4.78 -26.76 12.45
N SER A 109 -5.27 -27.93 12.90
CA SER A 109 -6.31 -28.70 12.21
C SER A 109 -7.67 -28.01 12.16
N LEU A 110 -7.94 -27.07 13.08
CA LEU A 110 -9.16 -26.27 13.18
C LEU A 110 -8.96 -24.82 12.72
N LYS A 111 -7.75 -24.46 12.30
CA LYS A 111 -7.47 -23.21 11.57
C LYS A 111 -7.81 -23.39 10.09
N VAL A 112 -8.95 -22.85 9.68
CA VAL A 112 -9.52 -23.04 8.34
C VAL A 112 -9.41 -21.73 7.55
N SER A 113 -8.56 -21.72 6.51
CA SER A 113 -8.53 -20.60 5.56
C SER A 113 -9.87 -20.45 4.84
N ILE A 114 -10.27 -19.22 4.52
CA ILE A 114 -11.64 -18.89 4.08
C ILE A 114 -12.06 -19.72 2.84
N ARG A 115 -11.13 -19.99 1.92
CA ARG A 115 -11.31 -20.88 0.74
C ARG A 115 -11.51 -22.36 1.05
N ARG A 116 -11.07 -22.84 2.22
CA ARG A 116 -11.27 -24.22 2.70
C ARG A 116 -12.57 -24.40 3.51
N ILE A 117 -13.31 -23.33 3.83
CA ILE A 117 -14.61 -23.43 4.50
C ILE A 117 -15.60 -24.23 3.63
N ARG A 118 -16.27 -25.23 4.23
CA ARG A 118 -17.20 -26.18 3.59
C ARG A 118 -18.32 -26.55 4.56
N ALA A 119 -19.35 -27.22 4.05
CA ALA A 119 -20.50 -27.68 4.84
C ALA A 119 -20.13 -28.54 6.07
N VAL A 120 -19.00 -29.27 6.02
CA VAL A 120 -18.46 -30.08 7.13
C VAL A 120 -18.14 -29.26 8.39
N HIS A 121 -17.95 -27.94 8.25
CA HIS A 121 -17.62 -27.03 9.35
C HIS A 121 -18.85 -26.29 9.90
N LEU A 122 -20.05 -26.46 9.32
CA LEU A 122 -21.26 -25.78 9.78
C LEU A 122 -21.64 -26.22 11.19
N GLY A 123 -22.00 -25.26 12.04
CA GLY A 123 -22.29 -25.49 13.46
C GLY A 123 -21.07 -25.74 14.35
N LYS A 124 -19.89 -25.97 13.77
CA LYS A 124 -18.64 -26.25 14.49
C LYS A 124 -17.88 -24.98 14.85
N LEU A 125 -17.01 -25.08 15.85
CA LEU A 125 -16.06 -24.04 16.22
C LEU A 125 -14.81 -24.10 15.32
N ILE A 126 -14.52 -23.02 14.61
CA ILE A 126 -13.33 -22.90 13.76
C ILE A 126 -12.55 -21.60 14.06
N ALA A 127 -11.25 -21.63 13.79
CA ALA A 127 -10.43 -20.42 13.73
C ALA A 127 -10.24 -19.99 12.27
N VAL A 128 -10.50 -18.73 11.97
CA VAL A 128 -10.37 -18.14 10.63
C VAL A 128 -9.47 -16.91 10.72
N GLU A 129 -8.51 -16.81 9.81
CA GLU A 129 -7.49 -15.77 9.79
C GLU A 129 -7.67 -14.85 8.57
N GLY A 130 -7.36 -13.55 8.74
CA GLY A 130 -7.39 -12.60 7.63
C GLY A 130 -7.10 -11.15 8.01
N ILE A 131 -7.38 -10.27 7.06
CA ILE A 131 -7.32 -8.80 7.21
C ILE A 131 -8.77 -8.28 7.26
N VAL A 132 -9.08 -7.41 8.22
CA VAL A 132 -10.40 -6.78 8.32
C VAL A 132 -10.50 -5.64 7.30
N THR A 133 -11.37 -5.78 6.29
CA THR A 133 -11.44 -4.82 5.17
C THR A 133 -12.58 -3.82 5.29
N LYS A 134 -13.71 -4.22 5.88
CA LYS A 134 -14.91 -3.38 6.09
C LYS A 134 -15.48 -3.62 7.48
N ILE A 135 -15.93 -2.54 8.14
CA ILE A 135 -16.53 -2.58 9.48
C ILE A 135 -17.79 -1.72 9.50
N SER A 136 -18.87 -2.22 10.11
CA SER A 136 -20.10 -1.46 10.36
C SER A 136 -19.93 -0.54 11.58
N PRO A 137 -20.69 0.58 11.67
CA PRO A 137 -20.91 1.21 12.97
C PRO A 137 -21.50 0.20 13.97
N VAL A 138 -21.27 0.45 15.26
CA VAL A 138 -21.90 -0.31 16.36
C VAL A 138 -23.41 -0.06 16.36
N LYS A 139 -24.20 -1.09 16.60
CA LYS A 139 -25.66 -1.05 16.67
C LYS A 139 -26.18 -1.77 17.90
N GLN A 140 -27.38 -1.43 18.33
CA GLN A 140 -28.10 -2.12 19.40
C GLN A 140 -29.01 -3.20 18.81
N LEU A 141 -28.72 -4.46 19.09
CA LEU A 141 -29.57 -5.61 18.73
C LEU A 141 -30.55 -5.89 19.86
N LEU A 142 -31.84 -5.97 19.54
CA LEU A 142 -32.90 -6.30 20.49
C LEU A 142 -32.93 -7.81 20.74
N LYS A 143 -32.46 -8.28 21.91
CA LYS A 143 -32.41 -9.70 22.30
C LYS A 143 -33.71 -10.18 22.95
N GLU A 144 -34.36 -9.31 23.73
CA GLU A 144 -35.61 -9.60 24.42
C GLU A 144 -36.52 -8.37 24.39
N ALA A 145 -37.68 -8.50 23.75
CA ALA A 145 -38.65 -7.43 23.57
C ALA A 145 -39.77 -7.54 24.61
N VAL A 146 -39.96 -6.50 25.42
CA VAL A 146 -41.07 -6.44 26.39
C VAL A 146 -42.26 -5.73 25.78
N PHE A 147 -43.37 -6.45 25.62
CA PHE A 147 -44.60 -5.94 25.02
C PHE A 147 -45.68 -5.72 26.06
N ARG A 148 -46.19 -4.50 26.17
CA ARG A 148 -47.37 -4.19 27.00
C ARG A 148 -48.65 -4.40 26.18
N CYS A 149 -49.60 -5.16 26.71
CA CYS A 149 -50.91 -5.32 26.10
C CYS A 149 -51.79 -4.09 26.38
N LYS A 150 -52.36 -3.49 25.33
CA LYS A 150 -53.20 -2.28 25.50
C LYS A 150 -54.58 -2.53 26.12
N GLU A 151 -55.08 -3.77 26.09
CA GLU A 151 -56.39 -4.11 26.67
C GLU A 151 -56.35 -4.34 28.19
N CYS A 152 -55.23 -4.81 28.75
CA CYS A 152 -55.13 -5.22 30.16
C CYS A 152 -53.87 -4.74 30.90
N GLY A 153 -52.91 -4.09 30.23
CA GLY A 153 -51.68 -3.59 30.83
C GLY A 153 -50.58 -4.64 31.07
N GLU A 154 -50.87 -5.93 30.89
CA GLU A 154 -49.93 -7.05 31.08
C GLU A 154 -48.67 -6.91 30.22
N GLU A 155 -47.49 -7.22 30.79
CA GLU A 155 -46.19 -7.08 30.13
C GLU A 155 -45.58 -8.44 29.79
N VAL A 156 -45.48 -8.74 28.49
CA VAL A 156 -45.01 -10.03 27.97
C VAL A 156 -43.61 -9.86 27.38
N ALA A 157 -42.61 -10.47 28.00
CA ALA A 157 -41.27 -10.58 27.42
C ALA A 157 -41.25 -11.67 26.34
N VAL A 158 -40.76 -11.33 25.13
CA VAL A 158 -40.62 -12.24 24.00
C VAL A 158 -39.18 -12.19 23.47
N PRO A 159 -38.41 -13.29 23.57
CA PRO A 159 -37.06 -13.34 23.03
C PRO A 159 -37.10 -13.24 21.50
N GLN A 160 -36.31 -12.34 20.92
CA GLN A 160 -36.24 -12.18 19.47
C GLN A 160 -35.14 -13.13 18.95
N ARG A 161 -35.52 -14.16 18.17
CA ARG A 161 -34.56 -15.19 17.72
C ARG A 161 -34.46 -15.30 16.20
N GLY A 162 -35.49 -14.91 15.46
CA GLY A 162 -35.46 -14.82 13.99
C GLY A 162 -35.01 -13.46 13.45
N GLU A 163 -34.86 -13.37 12.12
CA GLU A 163 -34.59 -12.12 11.39
C GLU A 163 -35.78 -11.11 11.39
N GLY A 164 -36.91 -11.50 11.97
CA GLY A 164 -38.14 -10.71 12.01
C GLY A 164 -38.49 -10.28 13.44
N PHE A 165 -39.21 -9.17 13.56
CA PHE A 165 -39.70 -8.67 14.84
C PHE A 165 -40.87 -9.54 15.36
N GLU A 166 -40.56 -10.46 16.26
CA GLU A 166 -41.49 -11.44 16.84
C GLU A 166 -42.38 -10.78 17.90
N LYS A 167 -43.65 -10.54 17.55
CA LYS A 167 -44.68 -10.06 18.47
C LYS A 167 -45.47 -11.23 19.09
N PRO A 168 -45.90 -11.14 20.36
CA PRO A 168 -46.83 -12.11 20.94
C PRO A 168 -48.17 -12.08 20.19
N ALA A 169 -48.71 -13.25 19.86
CA ALA A 169 -49.92 -13.37 19.04
C ALA A 169 -51.23 -13.23 19.86
N VAL A 170 -51.18 -13.52 21.16
CA VAL A 170 -52.29 -13.56 22.12
C VAL A 170 -51.73 -13.14 23.48
N CYS A 171 -52.51 -12.39 24.29
CA CYS A 171 -52.10 -11.99 25.64
C CYS A 171 -52.36 -13.14 26.64
N PRO A 172 -51.42 -13.49 27.54
CA PRO A 172 -51.64 -14.54 28.53
C PRO A 172 -52.76 -14.21 29.53
N ALA A 173 -53.02 -12.93 29.82
CA ALA A 173 -54.09 -12.48 30.70
C ALA A 173 -55.46 -12.45 29.99
N CYS A 174 -55.72 -11.46 29.12
CA CYS A 174 -57.05 -11.29 28.50
C CYS A 174 -57.35 -12.22 27.30
N GLY A 175 -56.36 -12.94 26.77
CA GLY A 175 -56.48 -13.64 25.48
C GLY A 175 -57.25 -14.96 25.48
N ASN A 176 -57.58 -15.50 26.67
CA ASN A 176 -58.31 -16.76 26.83
C ASN A 176 -59.74 -16.62 27.35
N GLU A 177 -60.18 -15.41 27.73
CA GLU A 177 -61.54 -15.21 28.25
C GLU A 177 -62.59 -15.44 27.15
N GLY A 178 -63.55 -16.34 27.40
CA GLY A 178 -64.70 -16.56 26.51
C GLY A 178 -64.43 -17.37 25.22
N GLY A 179 -63.30 -18.08 25.13
CA GLY A 179 -63.09 -19.10 24.09
C GLY A 179 -62.88 -18.58 22.65
N ARG A 180 -62.67 -17.28 22.46
CA ARG A 180 -62.30 -16.68 21.17
C ARG A 180 -60.92 -16.05 21.27
N LYS A 181 -59.93 -16.59 20.54
CA LYS A 181 -58.57 -16.03 20.46
C LYS A 181 -58.58 -14.66 19.78
N LYS A 182 -58.77 -13.59 20.56
CA LYS A 182 -58.47 -12.22 20.13
C LYS A 182 -56.97 -12.09 19.84
N LYS A 183 -56.63 -11.40 18.75
CA LYS A 183 -55.30 -10.78 18.61
C LYS A 183 -55.32 -9.49 19.42
N GLY A 184 -54.59 -9.43 20.52
CA GLY A 184 -54.40 -8.19 21.28
C GLY A 184 -53.52 -7.21 20.49
N ASP A 185 -53.70 -5.91 20.70
CA ASP A 185 -52.71 -4.92 20.27
C ASP A 185 -51.62 -4.76 21.34
N PHE A 186 -50.37 -4.70 20.90
CA PHE A 186 -49.17 -4.81 21.72
C PHE A 186 -48.17 -3.68 21.40
N GLU A 187 -47.78 -2.98 22.44
CA GLU A 187 -46.86 -1.85 22.40
C GLU A 187 -45.48 -2.25 22.95
N LEU A 188 -44.41 -1.89 22.24
CA LEU A 188 -43.04 -2.23 22.66
C LEU A 188 -42.56 -1.26 23.75
N VAL A 189 -42.29 -1.78 24.94
CA VAL A 189 -41.70 -1.02 26.05
C VAL A 189 -40.19 -1.07 25.92
N LEU A 190 -39.63 -0.09 25.21
CA LEU A 190 -38.18 0.02 24.97
C LEU A 190 -37.37 0.02 26.28
N GLU A 191 -37.84 0.73 27.31
CA GLU A 191 -37.17 0.86 28.61
C GLU A 191 -36.96 -0.45 29.38
N LYS A 192 -37.81 -1.45 29.12
CA LYS A 192 -37.76 -2.78 29.75
C LYS A 192 -37.20 -3.87 28.82
N SER A 193 -36.97 -3.52 27.56
CA SER A 193 -36.44 -4.43 26.54
C SER A 193 -34.93 -4.53 26.63
N LYS A 194 -34.36 -5.72 26.43
CA LYS A 194 -32.91 -5.94 26.53
C LYS A 194 -32.25 -5.80 25.17
N PHE A 195 -31.39 -4.80 25.06
CA PHE A 195 -30.50 -4.59 23.94
C PHE A 195 -29.10 -5.13 24.25
N VAL A 196 -28.38 -5.53 23.20
CA VAL A 196 -26.96 -5.93 23.27
C VAL A 196 -26.20 -5.28 22.13
N ASP A 197 -24.96 -4.87 22.39
CA ASP A 197 -24.09 -4.32 21.35
C ASP A 197 -23.81 -5.37 20.27
N TRP A 198 -23.92 -4.93 19.02
CA TRP A 198 -23.76 -5.75 17.81
C TRP A 198 -22.94 -4.98 16.78
N GLN A 199 -22.03 -5.69 16.12
CA GLN A 199 -21.24 -5.15 15.02
C GLN A 199 -20.92 -6.23 13.99
N LYS A 200 -20.89 -5.85 12.72
CA LYS A 200 -20.54 -6.72 11.60
C LYS A 200 -19.26 -6.22 10.93
N PHE A 201 -18.32 -7.11 10.69
CA PHE A 201 -17.13 -6.81 9.89
C PHE A 201 -16.86 -7.89 8.85
N VAL A 202 -16.01 -7.57 7.88
CA VAL A 202 -15.63 -8.45 6.78
C VAL A 202 -14.15 -8.79 6.91
N LEU A 203 -13.86 -10.08 7.10
CA LEU A 203 -12.51 -10.63 7.19
C LEU A 203 -12.13 -11.23 5.84
N GLN A 204 -10.98 -10.86 5.28
CA GLN A 204 -10.52 -11.26 3.95
C GLN A 204 -9.19 -12.02 4.01
N GLU A 205 -9.00 -12.99 3.11
CA GLU A 205 -7.74 -13.75 2.97
C GLU A 205 -6.52 -12.84 2.80
N ARG A 206 -5.38 -13.24 3.37
CA ARG A 206 -4.12 -12.50 3.25
C ARG A 206 -3.63 -12.55 1.79
N PRO A 207 -3.20 -11.43 1.19
CA PRO A 207 -2.67 -11.40 -0.18
C PRO A 207 -1.49 -12.36 -0.40
N GLU A 208 -0.69 -12.60 0.63
CA GLU A 208 0.48 -13.49 0.63
C GLU A 208 0.11 -14.99 0.52
N GLU A 209 -1.15 -15.36 0.81
CA GLU A 209 -1.65 -16.75 0.77
C GLU A 209 -2.43 -17.08 -0.51
N LEU A 210 -2.60 -16.11 -1.42
CA LEU A 210 -3.44 -16.27 -2.60
C LEU A 210 -2.74 -17.12 -3.68
N PRO A 211 -3.35 -18.22 -4.13
CA PRO A 211 -2.90 -18.89 -5.35
C PRO A 211 -3.02 -17.93 -6.54
N SER A 212 -2.02 -17.95 -7.42
CA SER A 212 -1.94 -17.04 -8.58
C SER A 212 -3.25 -17.00 -9.39
N GLY A 213 -3.73 -15.81 -9.72
CA GLY A 213 -4.97 -15.59 -10.46
C GLY A 213 -6.27 -15.82 -9.67
N GLN A 214 -6.22 -16.18 -8.38
CA GLN A 214 -7.42 -16.38 -7.57
C GLN A 214 -7.77 -15.18 -6.70
N LEU A 215 -8.94 -14.59 -6.95
CA LEU A 215 -9.48 -13.49 -6.13
C LEU A 215 -9.56 -13.89 -4.64
N PRO A 216 -9.18 -12.99 -3.72
CA PRO A 216 -9.30 -13.24 -2.28
C PRO A 216 -10.76 -13.45 -1.89
N ARG A 217 -11.01 -14.46 -1.05
CA ARG A 217 -12.33 -14.64 -0.44
C ARG A 217 -12.42 -13.82 0.83
N SER A 218 -13.65 -13.50 1.22
CA SER A 218 -13.96 -12.94 2.52
C SER A 218 -15.09 -13.72 3.18
N ILE A 219 -15.16 -13.61 4.50
CA ILE A 219 -16.25 -14.08 5.33
C ILE A 219 -16.78 -12.91 6.17
N GLU A 220 -18.09 -12.89 6.38
CA GLU A 220 -18.70 -11.94 7.29
C GLU A 220 -18.59 -12.46 8.72
N VAL A 221 -18.17 -11.60 9.63
CA VAL A 221 -18.02 -11.89 11.05
C VAL A 221 -18.98 -11.02 11.84
N VAL A 222 -19.74 -11.64 12.74
CA VAL A 222 -20.62 -10.94 13.68
C VAL A 222 -20.00 -10.97 15.07
N ALA A 223 -19.76 -9.79 15.63
CA ALA A 223 -19.33 -9.58 17.00
C ALA A 223 -20.49 -9.06 17.85
N THR A 224 -20.53 -9.47 19.12
CA THR A 224 -21.52 -9.00 20.10
C THR A 224 -20.88 -8.80 21.47
N HIS A 225 -21.51 -7.99 22.31
CA HIS A 225 -21.06 -7.71 23.68
C HIS A 225 -19.59 -7.20 23.70
N ASP A 226 -18.72 -7.79 24.53
CA ASP A 226 -17.31 -7.41 24.72
C ASP A 226 -16.40 -7.55 23.48
N LEU A 227 -16.87 -8.17 22.40
CA LEU A 227 -16.10 -8.31 21.15
C LEU A 227 -16.31 -7.17 20.14
N VAL A 228 -17.16 -6.19 20.48
CA VAL A 228 -17.47 -5.02 19.64
C VAL A 228 -16.37 -3.94 19.76
N ASP A 229 -16.08 -3.26 18.64
CA ASP A 229 -15.04 -2.23 18.47
C ASP A 229 -13.58 -2.66 18.76
N VAL A 230 -13.36 -3.98 18.92
CA VAL A 230 -12.03 -4.58 19.14
C VAL A 230 -11.12 -4.49 17.91
N VAL A 231 -11.68 -4.51 16.69
CA VAL A 231 -10.97 -4.51 15.41
C VAL A 231 -11.13 -3.21 14.63
N ARG A 232 -10.09 -2.81 13.89
CA ARG A 232 -10.08 -1.64 12.98
C ARG A 232 -9.80 -2.06 11.53
N PRO A 233 -10.20 -1.27 10.51
CA PRO A 233 -9.91 -1.61 9.12
C PRO A 233 -8.40 -1.63 8.86
N GLY A 234 -7.92 -2.68 8.18
CA GLY A 234 -6.50 -2.95 7.98
C GLY A 234 -5.80 -3.63 9.17
N ASP A 235 -6.53 -4.08 10.20
CA ASP A 235 -5.96 -4.98 11.22
C ASP A 235 -5.92 -6.42 10.69
N ARG A 236 -4.85 -7.16 11.05
CA ARG A 236 -4.78 -8.62 10.90
C ARG A 236 -5.42 -9.24 12.14
N ALA A 237 -6.40 -10.13 11.95
CA ALA A 237 -7.16 -10.74 13.03
C ALA A 237 -7.33 -12.25 12.82
N VAL A 238 -7.25 -13.00 13.92
CA VAL A 238 -7.66 -14.40 13.99
C VAL A 238 -8.97 -14.45 14.79
N VAL A 239 -10.05 -14.82 14.12
CA VAL A 239 -11.38 -14.96 14.73
C VAL A 239 -11.64 -16.43 15.00
N THR A 240 -11.82 -16.78 16.26
CA THR A 240 -12.38 -18.09 16.65
C THR A 240 -13.89 -17.94 16.79
N GLY A 241 -14.66 -18.74 16.07
CA GLY A 241 -16.11 -18.56 16.02
C GLY A 241 -16.88 -19.79 15.52
N VAL A 242 -18.20 -19.75 15.68
CA VAL A 242 -19.10 -20.79 15.22
C VAL A 242 -19.56 -20.47 13.80
N LEU A 243 -19.45 -21.43 12.88
CA LEU A 243 -19.85 -21.21 11.50
C LEU A 243 -21.36 -21.35 11.31
N ALA A 244 -22.03 -20.23 11.04
CA ALA A 244 -23.48 -20.10 10.94
C ALA A 244 -23.95 -19.80 9.51
N VAL A 245 -25.26 -19.85 9.28
CA VAL A 245 -25.90 -19.61 7.98
C VAL A 245 -27.15 -18.77 8.13
N ALA A 246 -27.21 -17.67 7.37
CA ALA A 246 -28.40 -16.83 7.23
C ALA A 246 -29.11 -17.13 5.89
N PRO A 247 -30.45 -17.16 5.83
CA PRO A 247 -31.16 -17.31 4.57
C PRO A 247 -31.00 -16.03 3.72
N GLU A 248 -30.48 -16.17 2.50
CA GLU A 248 -30.49 -15.06 1.55
C GLU A 248 -31.94 -14.82 1.09
N LYS A 249 -32.32 -13.55 0.82
CA LYS A 249 -33.69 -13.16 0.43
C LYS A 249 -34.01 -13.60 -1.00
N ALA A 250 -34.25 -14.89 -1.17
CA ALA A 250 -34.50 -15.55 -2.44
C ALA A 250 -35.68 -14.93 -3.21
N ALA A 251 -35.48 -14.72 -4.51
CA ALA A 251 -36.57 -14.38 -5.42
C ALA A 251 -37.55 -15.57 -5.55
N LYS A 252 -38.84 -15.28 -5.71
CA LYS A 252 -39.88 -16.33 -5.86
C LYS A 252 -39.52 -17.30 -6.98
N GLY A 253 -39.33 -18.57 -6.61
CA GLY A 253 -39.07 -19.68 -7.55
C GLY A 253 -37.62 -20.16 -7.61
N GLN A 254 -36.69 -19.56 -6.86
CA GLN A 254 -35.32 -20.06 -6.71
C GLN A 254 -35.16 -20.93 -5.43
N PRO A 255 -34.20 -21.88 -5.40
CA PRO A 255 -33.86 -22.59 -4.17
C PRO A 255 -33.32 -21.61 -3.11
N PRO A 256 -33.51 -21.88 -1.81
CA PRO A 256 -32.99 -21.03 -0.76
C PRO A 256 -31.45 -21.12 -0.74
N VAL A 257 -30.80 -20.04 -1.19
CA VAL A 257 -29.36 -19.84 -0.98
C VAL A 257 -29.16 -19.36 0.47
N PHE A 258 -28.14 -19.89 1.13
CA PHE A 258 -27.77 -19.49 2.48
C PHE A 258 -26.40 -18.82 2.45
N GLN A 259 -26.32 -17.61 3.00
CA GLN A 259 -25.05 -16.91 3.18
C GLN A 259 -24.38 -17.41 4.47
N VAL A 260 -23.15 -17.89 4.34
CA VAL A 260 -22.34 -18.36 5.47
C VAL A 260 -21.69 -17.17 6.17
N TYR A 261 -21.80 -17.10 7.50
CA TYR A 261 -21.16 -16.09 8.34
C TYR A 261 -20.55 -16.74 9.59
N LEU A 262 -19.68 -16.02 10.29
CA LEU A 262 -18.97 -16.51 11.47
C LEU A 262 -19.46 -15.73 12.71
N GLU A 263 -20.02 -16.44 13.69
CA GLU A 263 -20.35 -15.86 15.00
C GLU A 263 -19.10 -15.87 15.88
N ALA A 264 -18.53 -14.70 16.14
CA ALA A 264 -17.27 -14.59 16.86
C ALA A 264 -17.43 -15.05 18.33
N ASN A 265 -16.74 -16.12 18.69
CA ASN A 265 -16.57 -16.51 20.09
C ASN A 265 -15.39 -15.78 20.72
N ASN A 266 -14.33 -15.49 19.96
CA ASN A 266 -13.15 -14.74 20.40
C ASN A 266 -12.46 -14.08 19.19
N ILE A 267 -11.84 -12.92 19.40
CA ILE A 267 -11.15 -12.14 18.36
C ILE A 267 -9.74 -11.80 18.85
N GLU A 268 -8.73 -12.41 18.24
CA GLU A 268 -7.33 -12.08 18.50
C GLU A 268 -6.81 -11.12 17.43
N VAL A 269 -6.67 -9.84 17.78
CA VAL A 269 -6.00 -8.86 16.92
C VAL A 269 -4.49 -9.07 16.99
N ALA A 270 -3.87 -9.39 15.85
CA ALA A 270 -2.42 -9.47 15.77
C ALA A 270 -1.83 -8.06 15.93
N SER A 271 -1.08 -7.85 17.01
CA SER A 271 -0.46 -6.55 17.28
C SER A 271 0.56 -6.22 16.18
N LYS A 272 0.51 -4.95 15.70
CA LYS A 272 1.21 -4.46 14.50
C LYS A 272 2.75 -4.34 14.62
N GLU A 273 3.35 -5.16 15.47
CA GLU A 273 4.80 -5.27 15.70
C GLU A 273 5.34 -6.69 15.46
N LEU A 274 4.45 -7.68 15.25
CA LEU A 274 4.84 -8.97 14.68
C LEU A 274 4.84 -8.85 13.15
N LEU A 275 6.01 -9.04 12.56
CA LEU A 275 6.16 -9.29 11.12
C LEU A 275 5.86 -10.77 10.90
N ASP A 276 4.88 -11.11 10.05
CA ASP A 276 4.35 -12.46 9.77
C ASP A 276 5.38 -13.45 9.16
N VAL A 277 6.68 -13.14 9.22
CA VAL A 277 7.75 -14.04 8.82
C VAL A 277 8.06 -14.96 10.00
N GLU A 278 7.63 -16.22 9.93
CA GLU A 278 8.04 -17.24 10.89
C GLU A 278 9.56 -17.46 10.82
N ILE A 279 10.25 -17.14 11.91
CA ILE A 279 11.69 -17.34 12.06
C ILE A 279 11.88 -18.63 12.84
N THR A 280 12.34 -19.68 12.17
CA THR A 280 12.63 -20.95 12.85
C THR A 280 13.89 -20.81 13.71
N PRO A 281 14.08 -21.66 14.75
CA PRO A 281 15.33 -21.72 15.51
C PRO A 281 16.57 -22.09 14.66
N GLU A 282 16.39 -22.54 13.41
CA GLU A 282 17.49 -22.70 12.46
C GLU A 282 17.79 -21.42 11.68
N ASP A 283 16.76 -20.67 11.27
CA ASP A 283 16.94 -19.36 10.63
C ASP A 283 17.61 -18.39 11.60
N GLU A 284 17.19 -18.36 12.87
CA GLU A 284 17.78 -17.53 13.92
C GLU A 284 19.28 -17.83 14.11
N LYS A 285 19.67 -19.11 14.13
CA LYS A 285 21.10 -19.50 14.18
C LYS A 285 21.87 -18.99 12.96
N LYS A 286 21.33 -19.15 11.75
CA LYS A 286 21.95 -18.66 10.50
C LYS A 286 22.07 -17.14 10.50
N ILE A 287 21.07 -16.41 11.00
CA ILE A 287 21.06 -14.95 11.15
C ILE A 287 22.14 -14.49 12.13
N LEU A 288 22.26 -15.14 13.30
CA LEU A 288 23.25 -14.83 14.33
C LEU A 288 24.68 -15.27 13.99
N GLU A 289 24.84 -16.22 13.07
CA GLU A 289 26.13 -16.60 12.49
C GLU A 289 26.58 -15.57 11.44
N LEU A 290 25.66 -15.16 10.55
CA LEU A 290 25.91 -14.13 9.54
C LEU A 290 26.17 -12.75 10.15
N SER A 291 25.49 -12.36 11.23
CA SER A 291 25.70 -11.06 11.89
C SER A 291 27.06 -10.92 12.59
N ARG A 292 27.79 -12.02 12.81
CA ARG A 292 29.17 -12.01 13.34
C ARG A 292 30.22 -11.70 12.27
N ARG A 293 29.85 -11.75 10.98
CA ARG A 293 30.78 -11.44 9.90
C ARG A 293 31.05 -9.94 9.83
N PRO A 294 32.32 -9.49 9.73
CA PRO A 294 32.63 -8.07 9.63
C PRO A 294 32.09 -7.43 8.34
N ASP A 295 31.95 -8.21 7.26
CA ASP A 295 31.45 -7.77 5.95
C ASP A 295 29.91 -7.80 5.84
N ILE A 296 29.16 -8.17 6.88
CA ILE A 296 27.70 -8.36 6.81
C ILE A 296 26.95 -7.13 6.27
N ARG A 297 27.41 -5.91 6.61
CA ARG A 297 26.82 -4.66 6.13
C ARG A 297 26.96 -4.53 4.61
N GLU A 298 28.13 -4.85 4.04
CA GLU A 298 28.35 -4.83 2.60
C GLU A 298 27.64 -5.99 1.90
N LEU A 299 27.63 -7.18 2.52
CA LEU A 299 26.92 -8.37 2.06
C LEU A 299 25.43 -8.06 1.80
N ILE A 300 24.77 -7.39 2.75
CA ILE A 300 23.38 -6.95 2.65
C ILE A 300 23.20 -5.94 1.50
N VAL A 301 24.08 -4.94 1.39
CA VAL A 301 24.01 -3.91 0.34
C VAL A 301 24.20 -4.51 -1.07
N ASN A 302 25.15 -5.43 -1.23
CA ASN A 302 25.40 -6.12 -2.50
C ASN A 302 24.26 -7.09 -2.86
N SER A 303 23.60 -7.68 -1.84
CA SER A 303 22.43 -8.55 -2.02
C SER A 303 21.17 -7.80 -2.49
N ILE A 304 21.12 -6.47 -2.40
CA ILE A 304 20.01 -5.67 -2.90
C ILE A 304 20.15 -5.45 -4.41
N ALA A 305 19.16 -5.92 -5.16
CA ALA A 305 19.09 -5.88 -6.62
C ALA A 305 20.43 -6.27 -7.31
N PRO A 306 20.89 -7.53 -7.19
CA PRO A 306 22.18 -7.98 -7.75
C PRO A 306 22.23 -7.93 -9.29
N SER A 307 21.07 -7.93 -9.95
CA SER A 307 20.95 -7.72 -11.40
C SER A 307 21.25 -6.28 -11.85
N ILE A 308 21.40 -5.33 -10.92
CA ILE A 308 21.71 -3.92 -11.21
C ILE A 308 23.15 -3.64 -10.79
N TYR A 309 23.98 -3.30 -11.77
CA TYR A 309 25.38 -2.93 -11.57
C TYR A 309 25.53 -1.55 -10.89
N GLY A 310 26.56 -1.41 -10.04
CA GLY A 310 26.89 -0.16 -9.35
C GLY A 310 25.85 0.31 -8.31
N TYR A 311 25.70 1.64 -8.20
CA TYR A 311 24.78 2.32 -7.28
C TYR A 311 24.91 1.95 -5.79
N LYS A 312 26.13 1.68 -5.30
CA LYS A 312 26.41 1.24 -3.91
C LYS A 312 25.70 2.11 -2.85
N GLU A 313 25.80 3.42 -2.95
CA GLU A 313 25.18 4.34 -1.97
C GLU A 313 23.64 4.36 -2.04
N ILE A 314 23.05 4.13 -3.21
CA ILE A 314 21.59 4.01 -3.34
C ILE A 314 21.12 2.67 -2.79
N LYS A 315 21.86 1.58 -3.03
CA LYS A 315 21.60 0.27 -2.41
C LYS A 315 21.75 0.32 -0.89
N LYS A 316 22.73 1.06 -0.36
CA LYS A 316 22.95 1.36 1.06
C LYS A 316 21.78 2.16 1.65
N ALA A 317 21.31 3.21 0.98
CA ALA A 317 20.11 3.94 1.40
C ALA A 317 18.84 3.07 1.41
N ILE A 318 18.68 2.20 0.40
CA ILE A 318 17.58 1.23 0.32
C ILE A 318 17.67 0.18 1.45
N ALA A 319 18.88 -0.29 1.79
CA ALA A 319 19.09 -1.15 2.96
C ALA A 319 18.61 -0.45 4.23
N LEU A 320 19.10 0.77 4.50
CA LEU A 320 18.73 1.54 5.69
C LEU A 320 17.20 1.79 5.76
N LEU A 321 16.53 2.02 4.62
CA LEU A 321 15.06 2.12 4.53
C LEU A 321 14.33 0.81 4.90
N LEU A 322 14.86 -0.35 4.50
CA LEU A 322 14.27 -1.66 4.81
C LEU A 322 14.39 -2.00 6.30
N PHE A 323 15.52 -1.71 6.93
CA PHE A 323 15.75 -1.95 8.37
C PHE A 323 15.10 -0.89 9.27
N GLY A 324 15.12 0.39 8.86
CA GLY A 324 14.54 1.53 9.58
C GLY A 324 15.25 1.90 10.89
N GLY A 325 15.12 3.16 11.33
CA GLY A 325 15.54 3.62 12.65
C GLY A 325 14.63 3.08 13.77
N MET A 326 14.75 3.63 14.99
CA MET A 326 13.87 3.27 16.10
C MET A 326 12.73 4.28 16.29
N PRO A 327 11.45 3.88 16.18
CA PRO A 327 10.34 4.74 16.55
C PRO A 327 10.35 4.94 18.08
N LYS A 328 10.28 6.19 18.53
CA LYS A 328 10.37 6.55 19.95
C LYS A 328 9.09 7.24 20.39
N VAL A 329 8.63 6.94 21.60
CA VAL A 329 7.53 7.66 22.26
C VAL A 329 8.14 8.34 23.48
N HIS A 330 8.00 9.67 23.55
CA HIS A 330 8.45 10.46 24.68
C HIS A 330 7.45 10.35 25.85
N PRO A 331 7.86 10.63 27.11
CA PRO A 331 6.94 10.67 28.25
C PRO A 331 5.73 11.59 28.03
N ASP A 332 5.92 12.66 27.24
CA ASP A 332 4.90 13.63 26.86
C ASP A 332 3.89 13.11 25.81
N GLY A 333 3.92 11.81 25.48
CA GLY A 333 3.07 11.16 24.47
C GLY A 333 3.48 11.43 23.01
N VAL A 334 4.38 12.40 22.77
CA VAL A 334 4.88 12.73 21.42
C VAL A 334 5.67 11.54 20.84
N ARG A 335 5.29 11.10 19.63
CA ARG A 335 5.92 9.97 18.93
C ARG A 335 6.78 10.48 17.76
N VAL A 336 8.05 10.08 17.75
CA VAL A 336 9.01 10.36 16.67
C VAL A 336 9.04 9.16 15.72
N ARG A 337 8.90 9.41 14.41
CA ARG A 337 8.99 8.36 13.37
C ARG A 337 10.40 7.75 13.34
N GLY A 338 10.49 6.43 13.27
CA GLY A 338 11.75 5.71 13.02
C GLY A 338 11.99 5.41 11.54
N ASP A 339 10.92 5.36 10.75
CA ASP A 339 10.96 5.02 9.33
C ASP A 339 11.64 6.11 8.49
N ILE A 340 12.29 5.67 7.41
CA ILE A 340 13.13 6.48 6.53
C ILE A 340 12.45 6.55 5.16
N HIS A 341 12.37 7.75 4.58
CA HIS A 341 11.77 7.99 3.28
C HIS A 341 12.87 8.38 2.27
N VAL A 342 12.90 7.72 1.12
CA VAL A 342 13.92 7.93 0.06
C VAL A 342 13.24 8.29 -1.26
N LEU A 343 13.77 9.31 -1.94
CA LEU A 343 13.33 9.72 -3.28
C LEU A 343 14.43 9.49 -4.32
N LEU A 344 14.12 8.78 -5.41
CA LEU A 344 15.00 8.57 -6.55
C LEU A 344 14.56 9.42 -7.73
N ILE A 345 15.27 10.52 -7.99
CA ILE A 345 15.16 11.31 -9.22
C ILE A 345 16.19 10.82 -10.21
N GLY A 346 15.93 11.00 -11.50
CA GLY A 346 16.95 10.75 -12.52
C GLY A 346 16.37 10.61 -13.90
N ASP A 347 17.24 10.45 -14.88
CA ASP A 347 16.82 10.33 -16.27
C ASP A 347 16.08 8.99 -16.51
N PRO A 348 15.19 8.88 -17.52
CA PRO A 348 14.60 7.60 -17.88
C PRO A 348 15.68 6.57 -18.28
N GLY A 349 15.42 5.28 -18.05
CA GLY A 349 16.39 4.20 -18.30
C GLY A 349 17.34 3.88 -17.13
N THR A 350 17.48 4.77 -16.14
CA THR A 350 18.38 4.63 -14.96
C THR A 350 17.97 3.55 -13.92
N ALA A 351 17.31 2.47 -14.35
CA ALA A 351 16.87 1.31 -13.55
C ALA A 351 15.97 1.58 -12.31
N LYS A 352 15.59 2.83 -12.01
CA LYS A 352 14.76 3.23 -10.85
C LYS A 352 13.52 2.34 -10.64
N SER A 353 12.74 2.09 -11.70
CA SER A 353 11.51 1.26 -11.63
C SER A 353 11.78 -0.23 -11.37
N GLN A 354 13.00 -0.71 -11.60
CA GLN A 354 13.44 -2.07 -11.29
C GLN A 354 13.92 -2.16 -9.83
N LEU A 355 14.60 -1.13 -9.32
CA LEU A 355 14.87 -0.98 -7.88
C LEU A 355 13.57 -0.99 -7.06
N LEU A 356 12.56 -0.18 -7.46
CA LEU A 356 11.25 -0.16 -6.78
C LEU A 356 10.60 -1.56 -6.72
N ARG A 357 10.55 -2.27 -7.85
CA ARG A 357 9.98 -3.64 -7.91
C ARG A 357 10.75 -4.64 -7.06
N TYR A 358 12.09 -4.57 -7.07
CA TYR A 358 12.92 -5.44 -6.22
C TYR A 358 12.64 -5.19 -4.73
N VAL A 359 12.63 -3.93 -4.31
CA VAL A 359 12.35 -3.54 -2.91
C VAL A 359 10.95 -3.94 -2.48
N ALA A 360 9.94 -3.75 -3.32
CA ALA A 360 8.57 -4.21 -3.05
C ALA A 360 8.51 -5.73 -2.82
N SER A 361 9.31 -6.53 -3.54
CA SER A 361 9.35 -7.99 -3.36
C SER A 361 10.15 -8.49 -2.13
N VAL A 362 11.05 -7.66 -1.59
CA VAL A 362 11.91 -8.03 -0.43
C VAL A 362 11.40 -7.42 0.88
N ALA A 363 10.72 -6.27 0.81
CA ALA A 363 10.02 -5.72 1.96
C ALA A 363 8.98 -6.73 2.48
N PRO A 364 8.83 -6.92 3.80
CA PRO A 364 7.82 -7.84 4.35
C PRO A 364 6.39 -7.41 4.00
N ARG A 365 6.21 -6.12 3.67
CA ARG A 365 4.94 -5.38 3.54
C ARG A 365 5.25 -4.14 2.68
N GLY A 366 5.15 -4.20 1.35
CA GLY A 366 5.76 -3.17 0.49
C GLY A 366 5.01 -2.85 -0.81
N VAL A 367 3.95 -2.03 -0.73
CA VAL A 367 3.20 -1.60 -1.93
C VAL A 367 4.09 -0.75 -2.82
N TYR A 368 4.44 -1.34 -3.96
CA TYR A 368 4.51 -0.57 -5.18
C TYR A 368 3.09 -0.02 -5.43
N THR A 369 2.94 1.30 -5.60
CA THR A 369 1.73 1.98 -6.09
C THR A 369 2.16 3.05 -7.08
N SER A 370 1.20 3.72 -7.73
CA SER A 370 1.56 4.73 -8.72
C SER A 370 0.58 5.89 -8.85
N GLY A 371 1.10 7.09 -9.08
CA GLY A 371 0.44 8.36 -8.75
C GLY A 371 -0.68 8.76 -9.68
N LYS A 372 -0.60 8.43 -10.97
CA LYS A 372 -1.61 8.75 -11.99
C LYS A 372 -2.98 8.08 -11.83
N GLY A 373 -3.13 7.11 -10.93
CA GLY A 373 -4.35 6.32 -10.76
C GLY A 373 -4.74 6.03 -9.31
N SER A 374 -4.01 6.61 -8.35
CA SER A 374 -4.28 6.43 -6.93
C SER A 374 -4.89 7.72 -6.39
N THR A 375 -6.22 7.81 -6.40
CA THR A 375 -6.97 8.98 -5.86
C THR A 375 -6.83 9.07 -4.33
N ALA A 376 -7.13 10.19 -3.68
CA ALA A 376 -7.04 10.28 -2.20
C ALA A 376 -7.84 9.19 -1.48
N ALA A 377 -9.04 8.86 -1.98
CA ALA A 377 -9.85 7.76 -1.42
C ALA A 377 -9.23 6.39 -1.71
N GLY A 378 -8.74 6.18 -2.94
CA GLY A 378 -8.00 4.98 -3.33
C GLY A 378 -6.61 4.86 -2.66
N LEU A 379 -6.08 5.93 -2.10
CA LEU A 379 -4.83 6.00 -1.34
C LEU A 379 -5.03 5.86 0.16
N THR A 380 -6.17 6.24 0.75
CA THR A 380 -6.28 6.33 2.22
C THR A 380 -7.33 5.39 2.78
N ALA A 381 -8.58 5.82 2.81
CA ALA A 381 -9.74 4.95 2.90
C ALA A 381 -10.97 5.66 2.31
N ALA A 382 -11.90 4.85 1.80
CA ALA A 382 -13.16 5.29 1.26
C ALA A 382 -14.29 5.03 2.27
N VAL A 383 -15.29 5.91 2.31
CA VAL A 383 -16.58 5.58 2.96
C VAL A 383 -17.53 5.14 1.85
N VAL A 384 -17.92 3.86 1.89
CA VAL A 384 -18.71 3.20 0.85
C VAL A 384 -20.07 2.82 1.42
N ARG A 385 -21.14 3.10 0.67
CA ARG A 385 -22.51 2.78 1.08
C ARG A 385 -22.92 1.40 0.58
N GLU A 386 -23.34 0.53 1.49
CA GLU A 386 -23.83 -0.80 1.16
C GLU A 386 -25.25 -0.75 0.56
N LYS A 387 -25.53 -1.58 -0.45
CA LYS A 387 -26.79 -1.56 -1.21
C LYS A 387 -27.94 -2.32 -0.52
N SER A 388 -27.64 -3.27 0.36
CA SER A 388 -28.61 -4.14 1.05
C SER A 388 -29.14 -3.53 2.34
N SER A 389 -28.24 -3.01 3.18
CA SER A 389 -28.57 -2.32 4.44
C SER A 389 -28.84 -0.82 4.27
N GLY A 390 -28.19 -0.18 3.28
CA GLY A 390 -28.13 1.27 3.16
C GLY A 390 -27.14 1.94 4.12
N ASP A 391 -26.36 1.18 4.89
CA ASP A 391 -25.35 1.66 5.84
C ASP A 391 -24.09 2.20 5.14
N PHE A 392 -23.31 2.99 5.87
CA PHE A 392 -21.98 3.43 5.47
C PHE A 392 -20.90 2.58 6.16
N PHE A 393 -19.97 2.04 5.36
CA PHE A 393 -18.81 1.26 5.80
C PHE A 393 -17.53 2.02 5.49
N LEU A 394 -16.50 1.86 6.33
CA LEU A 394 -15.15 2.33 6.05
C LEU A 394 -14.35 1.21 5.38
N GLU A 395 -13.74 1.50 4.23
CA GLU A 395 -13.00 0.56 3.38
C GLU A 395 -11.56 1.06 3.16
N ALA A 396 -10.57 0.25 3.56
CA ALA A 396 -9.16 0.63 3.52
C ALA A 396 -8.65 0.84 2.08
N GLY A 397 -8.00 1.99 1.85
CA GLY A 397 -7.34 2.34 0.59
C GLY A 397 -5.85 2.01 0.62
N ALA A 398 -5.16 2.30 -0.48
CA ALA A 398 -3.85 1.74 -0.79
C ALA A 398 -2.80 1.99 0.30
N LEU A 399 -2.62 3.19 0.88
CA LEU A 399 -1.65 3.48 1.96
C LEU A 399 -1.94 2.76 3.28
N VAL A 400 -3.20 2.41 3.54
CA VAL A 400 -3.60 1.61 4.73
C VAL A 400 -3.44 0.11 4.46
N LEU A 401 -3.51 -0.28 3.19
CA LEU A 401 -3.09 -1.58 2.67
C LEU A 401 -1.61 -1.61 2.24
N ALA A 402 -0.84 -0.50 2.38
CA ALA A 402 0.40 -0.28 1.61
C ALA A 402 1.61 -1.05 2.13
N ASP A 403 1.33 -1.81 3.14
CA ASP A 403 1.92 -3.09 3.34
C ASP A 403 1.64 -4.13 2.14
N GLY A 404 1.77 -3.84 0.79
CA GLY A 404 1.19 -4.62 -0.41
C GLY A 404 1.88 -4.75 -1.88
N GLY A 405 1.20 -4.70 -3.11
CA GLY A 405 1.73 -4.87 -4.58
C GLY A 405 0.81 -4.66 -5.91
N ILE A 406 1.26 -4.80 -7.23
CA ILE A 406 0.54 -4.56 -8.62
C ILE A 406 1.11 -5.11 -10.03
N ALA A 407 0.41 -5.02 -11.24
CA ALA A 407 0.64 -5.68 -12.63
C ALA A 407 0.50 -4.87 -14.05
N CYS A 408 0.32 -5.47 -15.31
CA CYS A 408 0.28 -4.80 -16.71
C CYS A 408 -0.41 -5.45 -18.04
N LEU A 409 -0.17 -4.98 -19.34
CA LEU A 409 -1.04 -5.05 -20.62
C LEU A 409 -0.41 -5.45 -22.07
N HIS A 410 -1.15 -5.42 -23.24
CA HIS A 410 -0.98 -6.24 -24.54
C HIS A 410 -1.39 -5.65 -25.99
N PRO A 411 -0.98 -6.15 -27.23
CA PRO A 411 -1.41 -5.64 -28.58
C PRO A 411 -2.80 -6.03 -29.19
N SER A 412 -2.85 -6.93 -30.21
CA SER A 412 -3.20 -6.68 -31.65
C SER A 412 -4.68 -6.49 -31.99
N SER A 413 -5.40 -5.86 -31.09
CA SER A 413 -6.86 -5.89 -30.98
C SER A 413 -7.54 -4.78 -31.80
N LEU A 414 -8.68 -5.09 -32.41
CA LEU A 414 -9.56 -4.12 -33.07
C LEU A 414 -10.29 -3.25 -32.04
N VAL A 415 -9.95 -1.97 -31.97
CA VAL A 415 -10.64 -1.01 -31.08
C VAL A 415 -11.90 -0.49 -31.77
N SER A 416 -13.04 -0.50 -31.06
CA SER A 416 -14.30 0.02 -31.58
C SER A 416 -14.31 1.56 -31.53
N THR A 417 -14.12 2.20 -32.68
CA THR A 417 -14.19 3.66 -32.84
C THR A 417 -15.54 4.10 -33.40
N ARG A 418 -15.86 5.40 -33.30
CA ARG A 418 -17.06 6.01 -33.91
C ARG A 418 -17.18 5.79 -35.42
N ASN A 419 -16.06 5.60 -36.13
CA ASN A 419 -16.03 5.44 -37.58
C ASN A 419 -15.94 3.97 -38.04
N GLY A 420 -15.96 3.02 -37.10
CA GLY A 420 -15.75 1.59 -37.35
C GLY A 420 -14.70 0.98 -36.42
N GLU A 421 -14.44 -0.31 -36.58
CA GLU A 421 -13.40 -1.02 -35.83
C GLU A 421 -12.05 -0.85 -36.51
N VAL A 422 -11.02 -0.49 -35.72
CA VAL A 422 -9.68 -0.15 -36.21
C VAL A 422 -8.65 -0.80 -35.30
N GLU A 423 -7.68 -1.53 -35.86
CA GLU A 423 -6.58 -2.11 -35.08
C GLU A 423 -5.90 -1.03 -34.22
N ILE A 424 -5.60 -1.35 -32.96
CA ILE A 424 -4.92 -0.43 -32.04
C ILE A 424 -3.56 0.06 -32.58
N GLU A 425 -2.91 -0.74 -33.42
CA GLU A 425 -1.71 -0.39 -34.19
C GLU A 425 -1.99 0.62 -35.31
N LYS A 426 -3.12 0.53 -36.02
CA LYS A 426 -3.52 1.52 -37.04
C LYS A 426 -3.97 2.85 -36.46
N LEU A 427 -4.31 2.90 -35.16
CA LEU A 427 -4.47 4.15 -34.41
C LEU A 427 -3.11 4.78 -34.04
N PHE A 428 -2.01 4.03 -34.11
CA PHE A 428 -0.68 4.49 -33.77
C PHE A 428 0.01 5.14 -34.98
N ALA A 429 -0.08 6.46 -35.08
CA ALA A 429 0.56 7.22 -36.14
C ALA A 429 2.07 7.32 -35.89
N GLU A 430 2.84 6.35 -36.38
CA GLU A 430 4.29 6.23 -36.18
C GLU A 430 5.05 7.54 -36.51
N ALA A 431 4.69 8.21 -37.62
CA ALA A 431 5.25 9.50 -38.04
C ALA A 431 4.89 10.71 -37.14
N GLN A 432 4.00 10.55 -36.16
CA GLN A 432 3.70 11.53 -35.10
C GLN A 432 3.99 10.97 -33.70
N SER A 433 4.55 9.76 -33.62
CA SER A 433 4.90 9.13 -32.35
C SER A 433 6.22 9.65 -31.79
N PHE A 434 6.34 9.66 -30.48
CA PHE A 434 7.59 9.93 -29.77
C PHE A 434 7.94 8.74 -28.89
N LYS A 435 9.23 8.39 -28.84
CA LYS A 435 9.71 7.31 -27.97
C LYS A 435 9.81 7.84 -26.54
N ALA A 436 9.01 7.27 -25.65
CA ALA A 436 8.99 7.52 -24.22
C ALA A 436 9.52 6.27 -23.47
N PHE A 437 9.56 6.36 -22.15
CA PHE A 437 9.86 5.23 -21.28
C PHE A 437 8.80 5.14 -20.19
N SER A 438 8.24 3.95 -19.96
CA SER A 438 7.36 3.67 -18.83
C SER A 438 7.60 2.25 -18.36
N LYS A 439 7.60 2.06 -17.04
CA LYS A 439 8.02 0.84 -16.35
C LYS A 439 9.41 0.35 -16.77
N GLY A 440 10.31 1.28 -17.12
CA GLY A 440 11.71 1.00 -17.46
C GLY A 440 11.96 0.44 -18.87
N GLU A 441 10.92 0.30 -19.68
CA GLU A 441 10.99 -0.28 -21.03
C GLU A 441 10.68 0.80 -22.06
N LEU A 442 11.24 0.67 -23.27
CA LEU A 442 11.02 1.60 -24.38
C LEU A 442 9.56 1.51 -24.80
N VAL A 443 8.82 2.61 -24.66
CA VAL A 443 7.41 2.68 -25.06
C VAL A 443 7.17 3.87 -25.97
N GLU A 444 6.68 3.62 -27.16
CA GLU A 444 6.43 4.66 -28.14
C GLU A 444 4.99 5.16 -27.95
N VAL A 445 4.78 6.46 -28.03
CA VAL A 445 3.50 7.10 -27.72
C VAL A 445 3.09 8.00 -28.87
N SER A 446 1.89 7.77 -29.42
CA SER A 446 1.28 8.53 -30.52
C SER A 446 0.10 9.35 -29.98
N PRO A 447 0.11 10.69 -30.11
CA PRO A 447 -1.00 11.53 -29.67
C PRO A 447 -2.19 11.45 -30.64
N LEU A 448 -3.38 11.17 -30.12
CA LEU A 448 -4.59 10.93 -30.91
C LEU A 448 -5.42 12.21 -31.05
N LYS A 449 -5.46 12.77 -32.27
CA LYS A 449 -6.25 13.96 -32.59
C LYS A 449 -7.66 13.56 -33.06
N GLY A 450 -8.59 13.48 -32.10
CA GLY A 450 -10.02 13.32 -32.39
C GLY A 450 -10.50 11.88 -32.54
N VAL A 451 -9.73 10.90 -32.06
CA VAL A 451 -10.18 9.50 -32.01
C VAL A 451 -11.21 9.34 -30.90
N GLU A 452 -12.44 8.99 -31.29
CA GLU A 452 -13.55 8.69 -30.39
C GLU A 452 -13.77 7.18 -30.35
N VAL A 453 -13.62 6.59 -29.17
CA VAL A 453 -13.75 5.15 -28.89
C VAL A 453 -15.00 4.87 -28.06
N ALA A 454 -15.56 3.66 -28.20
CA ALA A 454 -16.59 3.19 -27.30
C ALA A 454 -16.01 2.90 -25.91
N SER A 455 -16.73 3.30 -24.85
CA SER A 455 -16.34 3.12 -23.45
C SER A 455 -17.57 2.92 -22.58
N LEU A 456 -17.47 2.16 -21.50
CA LEU A 456 -18.52 2.02 -20.50
C LEU A 456 -18.49 3.20 -19.51
N SER A 457 -19.60 3.93 -19.38
CA SER A 457 -19.78 4.98 -18.37
C SER A 457 -21.15 4.86 -17.70
N ALA A 458 -21.20 4.93 -16.37
CA ALA A 458 -22.43 4.80 -15.57
C ALA A 458 -23.35 3.58 -15.89
N GLY A 459 -22.80 2.51 -16.47
CA GLY A 459 -23.55 1.31 -16.87
C GLY A 459 -24.17 1.36 -18.27
N SER A 460 -23.94 2.41 -19.06
CA SER A 460 -24.30 2.48 -20.48
C SER A 460 -23.04 2.56 -21.36
N LEU A 461 -23.18 2.15 -22.63
CA LEU A 461 -22.11 2.31 -23.61
C LEU A 461 -22.12 3.74 -24.13
N GLY A 462 -21.10 4.51 -23.76
CA GLY A 462 -20.87 5.88 -24.23
C GLY A 462 -19.74 5.95 -25.25
N VAL A 463 -19.52 7.17 -25.77
CA VAL A 463 -18.37 7.51 -26.59
C VAL A 463 -17.43 8.39 -25.75
N ALA A 464 -16.18 8.01 -25.65
CA ALA A 464 -15.13 8.78 -24.99
C ALA A 464 -13.97 9.06 -25.96
N ARG A 465 -13.26 10.16 -25.73
CA ARG A 465 -12.15 10.57 -26.60
C ARG A 465 -10.85 9.94 -26.13
N ALA A 466 -10.28 9.05 -26.94
CA ALA A 466 -8.92 8.57 -26.73
C ALA A 466 -7.93 9.71 -27.06
N VAL A 467 -6.91 9.89 -26.23
CA VAL A 467 -5.97 11.02 -26.33
C VAL A 467 -4.55 10.57 -26.66
N LEU A 468 -4.15 9.37 -26.25
CA LEU A 468 -2.84 8.77 -26.55
C LEU A 468 -3.02 7.29 -26.90
N ALA A 469 -2.28 6.80 -27.89
CA ALA A 469 -1.96 5.39 -28.07
C ALA A 469 -0.51 5.16 -27.60
N ARG A 470 -0.27 4.07 -26.89
CA ARG A 470 1.05 3.60 -26.45
C ARG A 470 1.35 2.28 -27.15
N ARG A 471 2.63 2.01 -27.46
CA ARG A 471 3.16 0.67 -27.73
C ARG A 471 4.45 0.40 -26.95
N LYS A 472 4.77 -0.85 -26.62
CA LYS A 472 5.87 -1.30 -25.75
C LYS A 472 6.36 -2.66 -26.26
N TRP A 473 7.65 -3.02 -26.25
CA TRP A 473 8.06 -4.37 -26.69
C TRP A 473 7.75 -5.46 -25.62
N TRP A 474 7.53 -6.70 -26.04
CA TRP A 474 7.13 -7.83 -25.19
C TRP A 474 7.66 -9.16 -25.75
N GLU A 475 8.18 -10.00 -24.85
CA GLU A 475 8.89 -11.26 -25.17
C GLU A 475 8.48 -12.39 -24.20
N ASP A 476 7.17 -12.53 -23.97
CA ASP A 476 6.61 -13.55 -23.08
C ASP A 476 5.24 -14.04 -23.62
N ARG A 477 4.63 -15.00 -22.94
CA ARG A 477 3.33 -15.57 -23.30
C ARG A 477 2.19 -14.55 -23.34
N ILE A 478 1.25 -14.82 -24.23
CA ILE A 478 0.02 -14.07 -24.48
C ILE A 478 -1.16 -15.04 -24.61
N LEU A 479 -2.37 -14.51 -24.53
CA LEU A 479 -3.62 -15.27 -24.50
C LEU A 479 -4.50 -14.94 -25.70
N GLU A 480 -4.77 -15.92 -26.56
CA GLU A 480 -5.84 -15.82 -27.56
C GLU A 480 -7.18 -16.25 -26.92
N LEU A 481 -8.05 -15.29 -26.61
CA LEU A 481 -9.41 -15.50 -26.12
C LEU A 481 -10.40 -15.49 -27.29
N ARG A 482 -10.92 -16.64 -27.72
CA ARG A 482 -11.99 -16.70 -28.74
C ARG A 482 -13.37 -16.68 -28.10
N PHE A 483 -14.33 -15.98 -28.70
CA PHE A 483 -15.69 -15.82 -28.19
C PHE A 483 -16.75 -16.46 -29.11
N GLU A 484 -17.95 -16.67 -28.58
CA GLU A 484 -19.04 -17.37 -29.28
C GLU A 484 -19.64 -16.62 -30.50
N ASN A 485 -19.27 -15.35 -30.70
CA ASN A 485 -19.56 -14.59 -31.92
C ASN A 485 -18.51 -14.78 -33.04
N GLY A 486 -17.49 -15.62 -32.83
CA GLY A 486 -16.42 -15.89 -33.79
C GLY A 486 -15.23 -14.92 -33.72
N ARG A 487 -15.23 -13.93 -32.81
CA ARG A 487 -14.09 -13.01 -32.61
C ARG A 487 -13.02 -13.59 -31.69
N SER A 488 -11.82 -13.02 -31.74
CA SER A 488 -10.66 -13.41 -30.95
C SER A 488 -9.94 -12.19 -30.39
N LEU A 489 -9.95 -12.01 -29.06
CA LEU A 489 -9.17 -10.99 -28.37
C LEU A 489 -7.86 -11.58 -27.89
N THR A 490 -6.77 -11.02 -28.37
CA THR A 490 -5.44 -11.38 -27.92
C THR A 490 -5.01 -10.42 -26.81
N VAL A 491 -4.60 -10.94 -25.64
CA VAL A 491 -4.31 -10.16 -24.40
C VAL A 491 -3.16 -10.77 -23.58
N THR A 492 -2.48 -9.98 -22.73
CA THR A 492 -1.44 -10.47 -21.79
C THR A 492 -2.16 -11.10 -20.60
N PRO A 493 -1.52 -12.02 -19.85
CA PRO A 493 -2.12 -12.63 -18.67
C PRO A 493 -2.78 -11.65 -17.69
N ASP A 494 -2.07 -10.59 -17.28
CA ASP A 494 -2.55 -9.58 -16.34
C ASP A 494 -3.49 -8.50 -16.95
N HIS A 495 -3.94 -8.67 -18.20
CA HIS A 495 -4.83 -7.70 -18.86
C HIS A 495 -6.26 -7.75 -18.30
N LEU A 496 -6.73 -6.64 -17.74
CA LEU A 496 -8.04 -6.56 -17.09
C LEU A 496 -9.20 -6.40 -18.08
N LEU A 497 -10.07 -7.41 -18.10
CA LEU A 497 -11.31 -7.51 -18.87
C LEU A 497 -12.52 -7.42 -17.95
N LEU A 498 -13.62 -6.83 -18.41
CA LEU A 498 -14.82 -6.69 -17.59
C LEU A 498 -15.71 -7.94 -17.68
N ASP A 499 -15.96 -8.61 -16.55
CA ASP A 499 -16.89 -9.74 -16.49
C ASP A 499 -18.37 -9.28 -16.53
N ALA A 500 -19.22 -9.97 -17.29
CA ALA A 500 -20.61 -9.57 -17.50
C ALA A 500 -21.61 -10.14 -16.49
N GLU A 501 -21.21 -11.07 -15.63
CA GLU A 501 -22.06 -11.65 -14.57
C GLU A 501 -21.84 -10.91 -13.26
N GLU A 502 -20.57 -10.64 -12.94
CA GLU A 502 -20.12 -10.04 -11.69
C GLU A 502 -19.86 -8.51 -11.83
N MET A 503 -19.87 -7.96 -13.05
CA MET A 503 -19.64 -6.54 -13.38
C MET A 503 -18.34 -5.97 -12.77
N ARG A 504 -17.28 -6.79 -12.78
CA ARG A 504 -15.96 -6.46 -12.21
C ARG A 504 -14.82 -6.80 -13.17
N TRP A 505 -13.69 -6.12 -12.98
CA TRP A 505 -12.47 -6.39 -13.73
C TRP A 505 -11.83 -7.72 -13.31
N VAL A 506 -11.41 -8.51 -14.29
CA VAL A 506 -10.82 -9.84 -14.15
C VAL A 506 -9.64 -9.95 -15.13
N GLU A 507 -8.50 -10.46 -14.68
CA GLU A 507 -7.31 -10.66 -15.52
C GLU A 507 -7.59 -11.73 -16.60
N ALA A 508 -7.10 -11.51 -17.81
CA ALA A 508 -7.28 -12.42 -18.95
C ALA A 508 -6.79 -13.85 -18.65
N GLY A 509 -5.69 -14.00 -17.89
CA GLY A 509 -5.17 -15.30 -17.44
C GLY A 509 -6.05 -16.01 -16.41
N ALA A 510 -7.02 -15.30 -15.81
CA ALA A 510 -8.02 -15.87 -14.91
C ALA A 510 -9.35 -16.22 -15.62
N LEU A 511 -9.49 -15.93 -16.93
CA LEU A 511 -10.67 -16.31 -17.70
C LEU A 511 -10.57 -17.75 -18.21
N SER A 512 -11.56 -18.57 -17.85
CA SER A 512 -11.74 -19.92 -18.38
C SER A 512 -12.78 -19.96 -19.50
N THR A 513 -12.72 -21.02 -20.32
CA THR A 513 -13.77 -21.32 -21.29
C THR A 513 -15.12 -21.48 -20.59
N GLY A 514 -16.15 -20.78 -21.07
CA GLY A 514 -17.47 -20.71 -20.47
C GLY A 514 -17.78 -19.41 -19.70
N ARG A 515 -16.79 -18.65 -19.23
CA ARG A 515 -17.00 -17.31 -18.63
C ARG A 515 -17.59 -16.33 -19.66
N ARG A 516 -18.41 -15.38 -19.21
CA ARG A 516 -19.04 -14.34 -20.05
C ARG A 516 -18.48 -12.96 -19.74
N VAL A 517 -17.73 -12.39 -20.68
CA VAL A 517 -17.21 -11.00 -20.60
C VAL A 517 -18.23 -10.00 -21.13
N LEU A 518 -18.14 -8.74 -20.67
CA LEU A 518 -19.03 -7.66 -21.07
C LEU A 518 -18.56 -7.07 -22.39
N ALA A 519 -19.49 -6.98 -23.33
CA ALA A 519 -19.20 -6.73 -24.72
C ALA A 519 -20.12 -5.65 -25.32
N SER A 520 -19.69 -5.07 -26.43
CA SER A 520 -20.50 -4.24 -27.32
C SER A 520 -20.79 -5.02 -28.61
N SER A 521 -22.07 -5.13 -28.97
CA SER A 521 -22.49 -5.60 -30.29
C SER A 521 -23.62 -4.71 -30.80
N GLY A 522 -23.45 -4.18 -32.02
CA GLY A 522 -24.40 -3.21 -32.60
C GLY A 522 -24.62 -1.95 -31.75
N GLY A 523 -23.62 -1.52 -30.96
CA GLY A 523 -23.72 -0.37 -30.06
C GLY A 523 -24.53 -0.62 -28.77
N LYS A 524 -24.89 -1.87 -28.46
CA LYS A 524 -25.54 -2.26 -27.21
C LYS A 524 -24.65 -3.17 -26.38
N LEU A 525 -24.77 -3.06 -25.06
CA LEU A 525 -24.11 -3.98 -24.13
C LEU A 525 -24.70 -5.38 -24.27
N THR A 526 -23.82 -6.35 -24.51
CA THR A 526 -24.11 -7.78 -24.63
C THR A 526 -23.14 -8.57 -23.74
N LYS A 527 -23.40 -9.87 -23.59
CA LYS A 527 -22.50 -10.79 -22.86
C LYS A 527 -21.92 -11.76 -23.88
N LEU A 528 -20.60 -11.84 -24.00
CA LEU A 528 -19.92 -12.77 -24.89
C LEU A 528 -19.24 -13.87 -24.07
N ARG A 529 -19.59 -15.13 -24.33
CA ARG A 529 -18.93 -16.28 -23.73
C ARG A 529 -17.59 -16.58 -24.40
N VAL A 530 -16.56 -16.79 -23.59
CA VAL A 530 -15.26 -17.34 -24.01
C VAL A 530 -15.45 -18.81 -24.41
N VAL A 531 -15.04 -19.17 -25.62
CA VAL A 531 -15.15 -20.52 -26.21
C VAL A 531 -13.82 -21.26 -26.15
N SER A 532 -12.70 -20.59 -26.43
CA SER A 532 -11.36 -21.14 -26.25
C SER A 532 -10.40 -20.10 -25.69
N VAL A 533 -9.46 -20.56 -24.86
CA VAL A 533 -8.30 -19.79 -24.41
C VAL A 533 -7.07 -20.58 -24.82
N LYS A 534 -6.09 -19.92 -25.46
CA LYS A 534 -4.78 -20.50 -25.71
C LYS A 534 -3.68 -19.60 -25.15
N GLU A 535 -2.67 -20.19 -24.53
CA GLU A 535 -1.38 -19.53 -24.36
C GLU A 535 -0.51 -19.75 -25.59
N GLU A 536 -0.04 -18.68 -26.22
CA GLU A 536 0.96 -18.70 -27.29
C GLU A 536 2.15 -17.81 -26.87
N ARG A 537 3.37 -18.13 -27.32
CA ARG A 537 4.58 -17.38 -26.95
C ARG A 537 4.83 -16.29 -27.98
N TYR A 538 4.96 -15.03 -27.56
CA TYR A 538 4.96 -13.89 -28.47
C TYR A 538 6.15 -12.95 -28.25
N GLU A 539 6.63 -12.43 -29.37
CA GLU A 539 7.77 -11.53 -29.50
C GLU A 539 7.34 -10.40 -30.43
N GLY A 540 7.14 -9.21 -29.89
CA GLY A 540 6.54 -8.09 -30.63
C GLY A 540 6.09 -6.92 -29.76
N TYR A 541 5.46 -5.92 -30.37
CA TYR A 541 4.90 -4.77 -29.63
C TYR A 541 3.59 -5.13 -28.90
N VAL A 542 3.31 -4.46 -27.77
CA VAL A 542 2.07 -4.44 -26.98
C VAL A 542 1.52 -3.04 -26.86
N TYR A 543 0.22 -2.85 -27.07
CA TYR A 543 -0.40 -1.53 -27.21
C TYR A 543 -1.37 -1.21 -26.04
N ASP A 544 -1.67 0.06 -25.83
CA ASP A 544 -2.61 0.54 -24.80
C ASP A 544 -3.21 1.90 -25.22
N LEU A 545 -4.45 2.22 -24.80
CA LEU A 545 -5.14 3.47 -25.14
C LEU A 545 -5.49 4.29 -23.90
N TYR A 546 -4.95 5.50 -23.82
CA TYR A 546 -5.33 6.43 -22.77
C TYR A 546 -6.64 7.15 -23.09
N VAL A 547 -7.70 6.74 -22.40
CA VAL A 547 -9.04 7.34 -22.41
C VAL A 547 -9.27 8.06 -21.06
N PRO A 548 -9.18 9.39 -20.99
CA PRO A 548 -9.38 10.14 -19.74
C PRO A 548 -10.82 10.02 -19.24
N GLY A 549 -11.01 9.96 -17.91
CA GLY A 549 -12.32 10.02 -17.24
C GLY A 549 -13.15 8.73 -17.31
N ALA A 550 -13.12 8.00 -18.43
CA ALA A 550 -13.70 6.66 -18.53
C ALA A 550 -12.75 5.57 -18.00
N HIS A 551 -11.43 5.73 -18.22
CA HIS A 551 -10.39 4.77 -17.83
C HIS A 551 -10.57 3.34 -18.40
N ASN A 552 -11.40 3.20 -19.42
CA ASN A 552 -11.69 1.97 -20.14
C ASN A 552 -12.01 2.25 -21.62
N PHE A 553 -11.92 1.22 -22.47
CA PHE A 553 -12.34 1.25 -23.86
C PHE A 553 -12.86 -0.13 -24.33
N VAL A 554 -13.32 -0.22 -25.57
CA VAL A 554 -13.78 -1.48 -26.19
C VAL A 554 -12.77 -1.97 -27.23
N ALA A 555 -12.28 -3.20 -27.07
CA ALA A 555 -11.37 -3.91 -27.98
C ALA A 555 -11.91 -5.31 -28.33
N GLU A 556 -11.93 -5.68 -29.61
CA GLU A 556 -12.64 -6.83 -30.20
C GLU A 556 -14.15 -6.88 -29.91
N GLY A 557 -14.71 -5.76 -29.45
CA GLY A 557 -16.08 -5.71 -28.91
C GLY A 557 -16.16 -6.10 -27.43
N VAL A 558 -15.07 -6.21 -26.68
CA VAL A 558 -15.02 -6.48 -25.22
C VAL A 558 -14.47 -5.28 -24.45
N VAL A 559 -14.93 -5.03 -23.22
CA VAL A 559 -14.49 -3.86 -22.43
C VAL A 559 -13.19 -4.14 -21.65
N VAL A 560 -12.19 -3.25 -21.76
CA VAL A 560 -10.82 -3.36 -21.20
C VAL A 560 -10.41 -2.15 -20.33
N HIS A 561 -9.42 -2.29 -19.44
CA HIS A 561 -9.01 -1.28 -18.45
C HIS A 561 -7.54 -0.83 -18.56
N ASN A 562 -7.26 0.44 -18.21
CA ASN A 562 -5.95 1.10 -18.40
C ASN A 562 -4.99 0.90 -17.19
N CYS A 563 -3.66 0.94 -17.41
CA CYS A 563 -2.65 0.79 -16.34
C CYS A 563 -1.80 2.04 -16.05
N ILE A 564 -1.20 2.10 -14.86
CA ILE A 564 -0.65 3.33 -14.25
C ILE A 564 0.86 3.23 -13.95
N ASP A 565 1.54 4.37 -14.13
CA ASP A 565 2.95 4.68 -13.75
C ASP A 565 3.05 6.19 -13.36
N GLU A 566 4.19 6.66 -12.84
CA GLU A 566 4.51 8.09 -12.51
C GLU A 566 3.90 8.68 -11.21
N PHE A 567 4.72 9.28 -10.33
CA PHE A 567 4.33 9.93 -9.05
C PHE A 567 4.11 11.45 -9.19
N ASP A 568 4.95 12.09 -10.00
CA ASP A 568 4.92 13.52 -10.35
C ASP A 568 3.58 13.97 -10.96
N LYS A 569 2.82 13.06 -11.58
CA LYS A 569 1.57 13.37 -12.30
C LYS A 569 0.32 12.97 -11.51
N MET A 570 0.42 12.93 -10.18
CA MET A 570 -0.71 12.84 -9.25
C MET A 570 -1.41 14.19 -9.09
N ASP A 571 -2.74 14.17 -9.00
CA ASP A 571 -3.59 15.36 -8.86
C ASP A 571 -3.26 16.17 -7.58
N PRO A 572 -3.12 17.51 -7.62
CA PRO A 572 -2.72 18.32 -6.45
C PRO A 572 -3.63 18.19 -5.23
N LYS A 573 -4.89 17.81 -5.41
CA LYS A 573 -5.84 17.54 -4.30
C LYS A 573 -5.47 16.27 -3.53
N ASP A 574 -4.98 15.24 -4.21
CA ASP A 574 -4.66 13.95 -3.62
C ASP A 574 -3.30 13.96 -2.91
N ARG A 575 -2.39 14.85 -3.35
CA ARG A 575 -1.11 15.14 -2.66
C ARG A 575 -1.30 15.56 -1.20
N VAL A 576 -2.44 16.18 -0.85
CA VAL A 576 -2.77 16.61 0.54
C VAL A 576 -2.85 15.43 1.50
N SER A 577 -3.45 14.31 1.09
CA SER A 577 -3.57 13.12 1.94
C SER A 577 -2.23 12.42 2.20
N ILE A 578 -1.25 12.59 1.29
CA ILE A 578 0.11 12.06 1.47
C ILE A 578 0.91 12.89 2.49
N HIS A 579 0.67 14.21 2.55
CA HIS A 579 1.34 15.09 3.53
C HIS A 579 1.08 14.68 4.99
N GLU A 580 -0.15 14.27 5.31
CA GLU A 580 -0.53 13.79 6.64
C GLU A 580 0.16 12.43 6.93
N ALA A 581 0.03 11.47 6.02
CA ALA A 581 0.59 10.13 6.16
C ALA A 581 2.13 10.14 6.32
N MET A 582 2.86 10.94 5.53
CA MET A 582 4.34 11.00 5.60
C MET A 582 4.88 11.73 6.83
N GLU A 583 4.11 12.65 7.43
CA GLU A 583 4.53 13.40 8.63
C GLU A 583 4.12 12.67 9.91
N GLN A 584 2.85 12.30 10.03
CA GLN A 584 2.22 11.84 11.27
C GLN A 584 2.09 10.31 11.35
N GLN A 585 2.32 9.59 10.24
CA GLN A 585 2.05 8.15 10.09
C GLN A 585 0.59 7.77 10.37
N THR A 586 -0.33 8.70 10.14
CA THR A 586 -1.78 8.57 10.32
C THR A 586 -2.53 9.24 9.17
N VAL A 587 -3.79 8.85 8.98
CA VAL A 587 -4.74 9.61 8.16
C VAL A 587 -6.04 9.77 8.93
N SER A 588 -6.50 11.00 9.07
CA SER A 588 -7.78 11.37 9.65
C SER A 588 -8.88 11.43 8.58
N ILE A 589 -10.05 10.87 8.89
CA ILE A 589 -11.20 10.85 7.98
C ILE A 589 -12.44 11.27 8.78
N ALA A 590 -13.06 12.36 8.33
CA ALA A 590 -14.35 12.84 8.83
C ALA A 590 -15.35 12.91 7.65
N LYS A 591 -16.11 11.84 7.41
CA LYS A 591 -17.04 11.71 6.27
C LYS A 591 -18.29 10.92 6.67
N ALA A 592 -19.47 11.39 6.24
CA ALA A 592 -20.77 10.73 6.47
C ALA A 592 -21.06 10.34 7.94
N GLY A 593 -20.63 11.17 8.90
CA GLY A 593 -20.78 10.91 10.34
C GLY A 593 -19.70 10.01 10.96
N ILE A 594 -18.88 9.33 10.14
CA ILE A 594 -17.73 8.57 10.60
C ILE A 594 -16.56 9.53 10.79
N VAL A 595 -16.04 9.62 12.02
CA VAL A 595 -14.80 10.32 12.37
C VAL A 595 -13.82 9.29 12.90
N ALA A 596 -12.75 9.01 12.15
CA ALA A 596 -11.78 7.96 12.46
C ALA A 596 -10.35 8.38 12.09
N THR A 597 -9.37 7.90 12.86
CA THR A 597 -7.95 8.02 12.55
C THR A 597 -7.34 6.64 12.27
N LEU A 598 -6.89 6.46 11.03
CA LEU A 598 -6.23 5.24 10.56
C LEU A 598 -4.71 5.40 10.71
N ASN A 599 -4.00 4.28 10.95
CA ASN A 599 -2.54 4.27 10.99
C ASN A 599 -1.99 3.96 9.58
N ALA A 600 -1.04 4.77 9.11
CA ALA A 600 -0.39 4.64 7.81
C ALA A 600 1.15 4.67 8.00
N ARG A 601 1.68 3.61 8.62
CA ARG A 601 3.08 3.52 9.10
C ARG A 601 4.04 2.98 8.03
N ALA A 602 3.97 3.50 6.81
CA ALA A 602 4.75 3.02 5.68
C ALA A 602 6.02 3.86 5.45
N SER A 603 7.17 3.19 5.30
CA SER A 603 8.36 3.80 4.66
C SER A 603 8.04 4.10 3.20
N VAL A 604 8.35 5.30 2.70
CA VAL A 604 8.09 5.67 1.30
C VAL A 604 9.40 5.66 0.52
N LEU A 605 9.54 4.70 -0.38
CA LEU A 605 10.54 4.71 -1.46
C LEU A 605 9.84 5.18 -2.75
N ALA A 606 10.08 6.43 -3.14
CA ALA A 606 9.48 7.04 -4.34
C ALA A 606 10.50 7.13 -5.48
N ALA A 607 10.02 7.11 -6.72
CA ALA A 607 10.80 7.54 -7.87
C ALA A 607 10.06 8.64 -8.64
N ALA A 608 10.80 9.66 -9.05
CA ALA A 608 10.31 10.76 -9.88
C ALA A 608 11.16 10.89 -11.15
N ASN A 609 10.58 11.46 -12.21
CA ASN A 609 11.29 11.85 -13.41
C ASN A 609 11.43 13.38 -13.44
N PRO A 610 12.55 13.93 -13.97
CA PRO A 610 12.67 15.36 -14.21
C PRO A 610 11.56 15.87 -15.15
N ALA A 611 11.04 17.07 -14.88
CA ALA A 611 9.95 17.67 -15.64
C ALA A 611 10.26 17.84 -17.15
N PHE A 612 11.55 17.99 -17.49
CA PHE A 612 12.05 18.14 -18.86
C PHE A 612 12.57 16.82 -19.47
N GLY A 613 12.31 15.67 -18.83
CA GLY A 613 12.76 14.35 -19.26
C GLY A 613 14.26 14.08 -19.05
N ARG A 614 15.06 15.12 -18.79
CA ARG A 614 16.45 15.03 -18.30
C ARG A 614 16.65 15.96 -17.10
N TYR A 615 17.55 15.60 -16.19
CA TYR A 615 17.94 16.46 -15.08
C TYR A 615 18.86 17.59 -15.56
N LEU A 616 18.48 18.83 -15.26
CA LEU A 616 19.17 20.04 -15.66
C LEU A 616 19.95 20.62 -14.47
N HIS A 617 21.26 20.38 -14.43
CA HIS A 617 22.15 20.88 -13.37
C HIS A 617 22.20 22.41 -13.25
N ASN A 618 21.78 23.15 -14.28
CA ASN A 618 21.70 24.62 -14.26
C ASN A 618 20.39 25.15 -13.64
N ARG A 619 19.61 24.31 -12.96
CA ARG A 619 18.39 24.67 -12.22
C ARG A 619 18.34 23.95 -10.87
N PRO A 620 17.67 24.52 -9.85
CA PRO A 620 17.50 23.86 -8.57
C PRO A 620 16.64 22.58 -8.69
N VAL A 621 16.79 21.67 -7.72
CA VAL A 621 16.00 20.43 -7.61
C VAL A 621 14.48 20.70 -7.65
N THR A 622 14.04 21.82 -7.06
CA THR A 622 12.64 22.28 -7.01
C THR A 622 12.05 22.72 -8.35
N GLU A 623 12.88 23.06 -9.35
CA GLU A 623 12.43 23.34 -10.72
C GLU A 623 12.59 22.15 -11.65
N ASN A 624 13.50 21.23 -11.31
CA ASN A 624 13.67 19.98 -12.04
C ASN A 624 12.52 18.99 -11.81
N ILE A 625 11.70 19.16 -10.77
CA ILE A 625 10.66 18.20 -10.36
C ILE A 625 9.35 18.94 -10.06
N ASP A 626 8.20 18.42 -10.49
CA ASP A 626 6.86 18.93 -10.11
C ASP A 626 6.47 18.52 -8.66
N LEU A 627 7.34 18.79 -7.67
CA LEU A 627 7.05 18.53 -6.26
C LEU A 627 7.35 19.77 -5.41
N PRO A 628 6.39 20.26 -4.61
CA PRO A 628 6.61 21.42 -3.77
C PRO A 628 7.67 21.11 -2.69
N PRO A 629 8.43 22.12 -2.22
CA PRO A 629 9.47 21.94 -1.21
C PRO A 629 8.94 21.37 0.12
N THR A 630 7.64 21.48 0.38
CA THR A 630 6.95 20.85 1.51
C THR A 630 6.88 19.32 1.41
N ILE A 631 6.93 18.72 0.22
CA ILE A 631 7.08 17.26 0.03
C ILE A 631 8.57 16.89 0.08
N LEU A 632 9.42 17.62 -0.64
CA LEU A 632 10.86 17.33 -0.70
C LEU A 632 11.50 17.33 0.69
N SER A 633 11.17 18.29 1.56
CA SER A 633 11.63 18.38 2.96
C SER A 633 11.05 17.34 3.93
N ARG A 634 10.36 16.30 3.42
CA ARG A 634 9.87 15.14 4.18
C ARG A 634 10.58 13.83 3.83
N PHE A 635 11.31 13.79 2.72
CA PHE A 635 12.25 12.72 2.41
C PHE A 635 13.54 12.91 3.20
N ASP A 636 14.03 11.84 3.83
CA ASP A 636 15.26 11.85 4.62
C ASP A 636 16.51 11.76 3.72
N LEU A 637 16.37 11.20 2.50
CA LEU A 637 17.40 11.18 1.44
C LEU A 637 16.77 11.37 0.05
N ILE A 638 17.47 12.09 -0.83
CA ILE A 638 17.03 12.38 -2.21
C ILE A 638 18.21 12.15 -3.17
N PHE A 639 18.20 11.08 -3.95
CA PHE A 639 19.27 10.79 -4.91
C PHE A 639 18.88 11.27 -6.32
N VAL A 640 19.77 12.05 -6.92
CA VAL A 640 19.70 12.38 -8.36
C VAL A 640 20.60 11.41 -9.13
N ILE A 641 20.02 10.72 -10.11
CA ILE A 641 20.70 9.74 -10.97
C ILE A 641 20.74 10.28 -12.40
N THR A 642 21.89 10.79 -12.83
CA THR A 642 22.09 11.29 -14.20
C THR A 642 22.72 10.23 -15.10
N ASP A 643 22.24 10.21 -16.35
CA ASP A 643 22.76 9.36 -17.42
C ASP A 643 23.92 10.07 -18.13
N VAL A 644 25.11 10.00 -17.52
CA VAL A 644 26.35 10.57 -18.06
C VAL A 644 27.16 9.43 -18.70
N PRO A 645 27.34 9.42 -20.04
CA PRO A 645 28.05 8.35 -20.72
C PRO A 645 29.53 8.34 -20.32
N ASN A 646 30.04 7.17 -19.94
CA ASN A 646 31.41 6.94 -19.51
C ASN A 646 31.86 5.55 -20.01
N PRO A 647 32.78 5.48 -21.00
CA PRO A 647 33.19 4.22 -21.63
C PRO A 647 33.63 3.10 -20.67
N GLU A 648 34.21 3.42 -19.51
CA GLU A 648 34.63 2.43 -18.52
C GLU A 648 33.44 1.87 -17.74
N ARG A 649 32.55 2.76 -17.28
CA ARG A 649 31.34 2.39 -16.54
C ARG A 649 30.33 1.67 -17.42
N ASP A 650 30.15 2.14 -18.65
CA ASP A 650 29.19 1.60 -19.62
C ASP A 650 29.63 0.22 -20.09
N ARG A 651 30.95 0.02 -20.26
CA ARG A 651 31.54 -1.30 -20.52
C ARG A 651 31.31 -2.27 -19.36
N ALA A 652 31.63 -1.89 -18.13
CA ALA A 652 31.44 -2.76 -16.97
C ALA A 652 29.96 -3.09 -16.71
N LEU A 653 29.05 -2.13 -16.98
CA LEU A 653 27.61 -2.35 -16.99
C LEU A 653 27.20 -3.37 -18.06
N ALA A 654 27.69 -3.22 -19.30
CA ALA A 654 27.39 -4.14 -20.39
C ALA A 654 27.93 -5.56 -20.13
N GLU A 655 29.16 -5.68 -19.64
CA GLU A 655 29.77 -6.96 -19.26
C GLU A 655 28.97 -7.63 -18.13
N HIS A 656 28.58 -6.90 -17.07
CA HIS A 656 27.72 -7.42 -15.98
C HIS A 656 26.34 -7.89 -16.47
N VAL A 657 25.69 -7.13 -17.37
CA VAL A 657 24.38 -7.49 -17.95
C VAL A 657 24.50 -8.73 -18.83
N VAL A 658 25.53 -8.82 -19.68
CA VAL A 658 25.75 -9.97 -20.57
C VAL A 658 26.04 -11.24 -19.76
N ASP A 659 26.90 -11.19 -18.76
CA ASP A 659 27.21 -12.39 -17.96
C ASP A 659 26.03 -12.84 -17.09
N PHE A 660 25.20 -11.91 -16.58
CA PHE A 660 23.94 -12.24 -15.92
C PHE A 660 22.95 -12.95 -16.88
N HIS A 661 22.83 -12.49 -18.12
CA HIS A 661 22.02 -13.16 -19.15
C HIS A 661 22.58 -14.53 -19.57
N ARG A 662 23.90 -14.72 -19.52
CA ARG A 662 24.57 -16.00 -19.80
C ARG A 662 24.52 -16.99 -18.63
N GLN A 663 23.82 -16.67 -17.55
CA GLN A 663 23.79 -17.43 -16.29
C GLN A 663 25.18 -17.63 -15.66
N ARG A 664 26.16 -16.81 -16.06
CA ARG A 664 27.51 -16.82 -15.49
C ARG A 664 27.58 -15.75 -14.41
N TYR A 665 27.21 -16.13 -13.20
CA TYR A 665 27.38 -15.27 -12.05
C TYR A 665 28.88 -14.95 -11.86
N PRO A 666 29.32 -13.67 -11.82
CA PRO A 666 30.66 -13.34 -11.35
C PRO A 666 30.82 -13.78 -9.89
N GLU A 667 32.06 -14.09 -9.48
CA GLU A 667 32.40 -14.67 -8.16
C GLU A 667 31.91 -13.82 -6.97
N SER A 668 31.68 -12.52 -7.18
CA SER A 668 31.08 -11.59 -6.22
C SER A 668 29.60 -11.87 -5.91
N LEU A 669 28.90 -12.67 -6.72
CA LEU A 669 27.52 -13.09 -6.51
C LEU A 669 27.38 -14.43 -5.77
N ASP A 670 28.43 -15.26 -5.71
CA ASP A 670 28.43 -16.52 -4.95
C ASP A 670 28.22 -16.31 -3.44
N HIS A 671 28.39 -15.06 -2.99
CA HIS A 671 28.25 -14.62 -1.60
C HIS A 671 26.95 -13.84 -1.33
N VAL A 672 26.01 -13.76 -2.28
CA VAL A 672 24.74 -13.03 -2.10
C VAL A 672 23.78 -13.77 -1.17
N MET A 673 23.17 -13.04 -0.24
CA MET A 673 22.14 -13.56 0.66
C MET A 673 20.85 -13.88 -0.13
N PRO A 674 20.31 -15.11 -0.04
CA PRO A 674 19.04 -15.47 -0.69
C PRO A 674 17.89 -14.57 -0.22
N ARG A 675 16.97 -14.22 -1.13
CA ARG A 675 15.89 -13.23 -0.87
C ARG A 675 15.04 -13.59 0.36
N GLU A 676 14.70 -14.87 0.55
CA GLU A 676 13.96 -15.34 1.72
C GLU A 676 14.75 -15.17 3.02
N LEU A 677 16.06 -15.45 3.00
CA LEU A 677 16.92 -15.25 4.16
C LEU A 677 17.10 -13.76 4.47
N LEU A 678 17.15 -12.90 3.44
CA LEU A 678 17.17 -11.44 3.60
C LEU A 678 15.84 -10.91 4.17
N LYS A 679 14.69 -11.41 3.71
CA LYS A 679 13.36 -11.10 4.27
C LYS A 679 13.28 -11.50 5.75
N LYS A 680 13.78 -12.69 6.11
CA LYS A 680 13.90 -13.18 7.49
C LYS A 680 14.87 -12.33 8.35
N TYR A 681 16.05 -11.99 7.82
CA TYR A 681 17.06 -11.19 8.53
C TYR A 681 16.54 -9.77 8.82
N ILE A 682 15.91 -9.11 7.85
CA ILE A 682 15.27 -7.79 8.04
C ILE A 682 14.16 -7.89 9.09
N ALA A 683 13.34 -8.95 9.06
CA ALA A 683 12.29 -9.16 10.06
C ALA A 683 12.84 -9.39 11.47
N TYR A 684 13.89 -10.18 11.62
CA TYR A 684 14.59 -10.38 12.89
C TYR A 684 15.15 -9.06 13.44
N ALA A 685 15.88 -8.32 12.61
CA ALA A 685 16.53 -7.08 12.98
C ALA A 685 15.53 -5.99 13.41
N ARG A 686 14.38 -5.89 12.73
CA ARG A 686 13.29 -4.96 13.11
C ARG A 686 12.59 -5.33 14.41
N LYS A 687 12.56 -6.63 14.77
CA LYS A 687 11.85 -7.16 15.94
C LYS A 687 12.68 -7.10 17.23
N TYR A 688 13.94 -7.56 17.16
CA TYR A 688 14.76 -7.80 18.36
C TYR A 688 15.78 -6.69 18.65
N CYS A 689 16.45 -6.14 17.63
CA CYS A 689 17.53 -5.17 17.82
C CYS A 689 16.98 -3.75 18.07
N ARG A 690 17.42 -3.10 19.16
CA ARG A 690 16.91 -1.78 19.59
C ARG A 690 18.06 -0.81 19.90
N PRO A 691 18.79 -0.35 18.86
CA PRO A 691 20.02 0.44 19.02
C PRO A 691 19.84 1.72 19.83
N LYS A 692 20.79 1.98 20.74
CA LYS A 692 20.90 3.23 21.51
C LYS A 692 22.10 4.05 21.03
N LEU A 693 21.92 5.36 20.93
CA LEU A 693 22.97 6.28 20.50
C LEU A 693 24.06 6.40 21.57
N SER A 694 25.32 6.17 21.19
CA SER A 694 26.48 6.45 22.07
C SER A 694 26.79 7.95 22.13
N GLU A 695 27.44 8.40 23.21
CA GLU A 695 27.87 9.81 23.35
C GLU A 695 28.91 10.22 22.29
N GLU A 696 29.74 9.28 21.82
CA GLU A 696 30.68 9.52 20.71
C GLU A 696 29.96 9.75 19.37
N ALA A 697 29.00 8.87 19.03
CA ALA A 697 28.16 9.01 17.84
C ALA A 697 27.36 10.33 17.87
N LYS A 698 26.73 10.62 19.01
CA LYS A 698 26.03 11.89 19.29
C LYS A 698 26.92 13.11 19.03
N ASN A 699 28.15 13.11 19.54
CA ASN A 699 29.08 14.23 19.34
C ASN A 699 29.50 14.39 17.87
N LYS A 700 29.77 13.29 17.13
CA LYS A 700 30.00 13.36 15.67
C LYS A 700 28.80 13.97 14.92
N LEU A 701 27.59 13.46 15.18
CA LEU A 701 26.37 13.92 14.49
C LEU A 701 26.04 15.38 14.78
N VAL A 702 26.19 15.85 16.03
CA VAL A 702 25.96 17.25 16.42
C VAL A 702 26.97 18.18 15.77
N ASN A 703 28.27 17.84 15.81
CA ASN A 703 29.33 18.64 15.19
C ASN A 703 29.10 18.78 13.68
N PHE A 704 28.81 17.67 12.99
CA PHE A 704 28.53 17.68 11.55
C PHE A 704 27.28 18.50 11.20
N TYR A 705 26.20 18.42 11.98
CA TYR A 705 25.00 19.24 11.75
C TYR A 705 25.27 20.75 11.95
N VAL A 706 26.08 21.13 12.96
CA VAL A 706 26.48 22.53 13.17
C VAL A 706 27.37 23.05 12.04
N GLU A 707 28.32 22.23 11.57
CA GLU A 707 29.17 22.56 10.43
C GLU A 707 28.34 22.70 9.14
N MET A 708 27.49 21.74 8.84
CA MET A 708 26.59 21.75 7.68
C MET A 708 25.70 23.00 7.68
N ARG A 709 25.13 23.36 8.84
CA ARG A 709 24.25 24.52 8.99
C ARG A 709 24.99 25.87 8.88
N SER A 710 26.26 25.95 9.30
CA SER A 710 27.05 27.18 9.16
C SER A 710 27.43 27.45 7.69
N LYS A 711 27.74 26.40 6.92
CA LYS A 711 28.05 26.48 5.48
C LYS A 711 26.81 26.73 4.59
N SER A 712 25.60 26.81 5.16
CA SER A 712 24.32 26.92 4.43
C SER A 712 23.66 28.30 4.49
N GLN A 713 24.32 29.35 5.00
CA GLN A 713 23.71 30.67 5.18
C GLN A 713 23.57 31.51 3.87
N GLY A 714 23.90 30.95 2.71
CA GLY A 714 23.68 31.60 1.42
C GLY A 714 22.23 31.49 0.95
N ALA A 715 21.65 32.59 0.47
CA ALA A 715 20.25 32.62 -0.01
C ALA A 715 19.98 31.74 -1.25
N ASP A 716 21.04 31.29 -1.93
CA ASP A 716 21.02 30.51 -3.18
C ASP A 716 21.14 28.98 -2.95
N SER A 717 21.04 28.52 -1.70
CA SER A 717 21.12 27.08 -1.37
C SER A 717 19.81 26.34 -1.73
N PRO A 718 19.83 25.29 -2.57
CA PRO A 718 18.61 24.67 -3.10
C PRO A 718 17.78 23.87 -2.08
N ILE A 719 18.34 23.56 -0.90
CA ILE A 719 17.63 22.95 0.23
C ILE A 719 18.08 23.63 1.53
N ALA A 720 17.14 24.21 2.29
CA ALA A 720 17.43 24.78 3.60
C ALA A 720 17.68 23.68 4.64
N ILE A 721 18.82 23.73 5.31
CA ILE A 721 19.20 22.76 6.35
C ILE A 721 18.43 23.04 7.65
N THR A 722 17.61 22.05 8.04
CA THR A 722 16.65 22.11 9.15
C THR A 722 16.92 21.01 10.18
N PRO A 723 16.38 21.09 11.42
CA PRO A 723 16.54 20.05 12.43
C PRO A 723 16.10 18.64 11.99
N ARG A 724 15.19 18.54 11.01
CA ARG A 724 14.81 17.26 10.38
C ARG A 724 15.99 16.49 9.79
N GLN A 725 17.03 17.18 9.31
CA GLN A 725 18.22 16.52 8.79
C GLN A 725 19.09 15.90 9.89
N LEU A 726 19.05 16.45 11.11
CA LEU A 726 19.65 15.81 12.28
C LEU A 726 18.83 14.58 12.72
N GLU A 727 17.49 14.63 12.64
CA GLU A 727 16.65 13.44 12.84
C GLU A 727 16.92 12.35 11.79
N ALA A 728 17.06 12.73 10.52
CA ALA A 728 17.41 11.83 9.41
C ALA A 728 18.76 11.14 9.67
N LEU A 729 19.79 11.89 10.04
CA LEU A 729 21.10 11.35 10.44
C LEU A 729 20.99 10.34 11.59
N ILE A 730 20.18 10.62 12.61
CA ILE A 730 19.96 9.70 13.74
C ILE A 730 19.24 8.43 13.27
N ARG A 731 18.19 8.53 12.44
CA ARG A 731 17.49 7.36 11.86
C ARG A 731 18.43 6.50 11.02
N LEU A 732 19.27 7.11 10.19
CA LEU A 732 20.24 6.43 9.33
C LEU A 732 21.31 5.70 10.16
N ALA A 733 21.87 6.34 11.19
CA ALA A 733 22.86 5.71 12.07
C ALA A 733 22.25 4.55 12.90
N GLU A 734 21.01 4.70 13.38
CA GLU A 734 20.26 3.61 14.03
C GLU A 734 19.97 2.43 13.09
N ALA A 735 19.57 2.71 11.84
CA ALA A 735 19.37 1.68 10.83
C ALA A 735 20.70 0.95 10.47
N HIS A 736 21.82 1.67 10.44
CA HIS A 736 23.15 1.12 10.13
C HIS A 736 23.69 0.20 11.24
N ALA A 737 23.46 0.57 12.51
CA ALA A 737 23.72 -0.30 13.65
C ALA A 737 22.82 -1.55 13.63
N LYS A 738 21.52 -1.37 13.32
CA LYS A 738 20.53 -2.45 13.21
C LYS A 738 20.85 -3.46 12.09
N MET A 739 21.46 -3.03 10.98
CA MET A 739 21.94 -3.95 9.92
C MET A 739 22.95 -4.99 10.45
N ALA A 740 23.77 -4.62 11.45
CA ALA A 740 24.74 -5.51 12.11
C ALA A 740 24.19 -6.16 13.41
N LEU A 741 22.88 -6.00 13.69
CA LEU A 741 22.24 -6.41 14.94
C LEU A 741 22.87 -5.80 16.22
N SER A 742 23.50 -4.61 16.11
CA SER A 742 24.11 -3.93 17.26
C SER A 742 23.09 -3.12 18.06
N ASP A 743 22.97 -3.39 19.37
CA ASP A 743 22.15 -2.59 20.29
C ASP A 743 22.79 -1.24 20.70
N VAL A 744 23.97 -0.91 20.18
CA VAL A 744 24.61 0.40 20.35
C VAL A 744 25.04 0.97 18.99
N VAL A 745 24.69 2.23 18.74
CA VAL A 745 25.16 3.00 17.57
C VAL A 745 26.57 3.51 17.86
N THR A 746 27.55 3.05 17.09
CA THR A 746 28.97 3.38 17.27
C THR A 746 29.33 4.69 16.56
N ALA A 747 30.55 5.18 16.83
CA ALA A 747 31.13 6.29 16.09
C ALA A 747 31.36 5.99 14.59
N GLU A 748 31.40 4.71 14.19
CA GLU A 748 31.49 4.26 12.78
C GLU A 748 30.11 4.33 12.09
N ASP A 749 29.04 3.89 12.77
CA ASP A 749 27.67 3.95 12.25
C ASP A 749 27.22 5.41 12.00
N ALA A 750 27.65 6.32 12.86
CA ALA A 750 27.46 7.76 12.66
C ALA A 750 28.23 8.29 11.44
N GLU A 751 29.44 7.80 11.18
CA GLU A 751 30.28 8.24 10.06
C GLU A 751 29.76 7.73 8.71
N ALA A 752 29.30 6.48 8.64
CA ALA A 752 28.63 5.92 7.47
C ALA A 752 27.30 6.64 7.13
N ALA A 753 26.59 7.15 8.14
CA ALA A 753 25.41 7.99 7.95
C ALA A 753 25.77 9.42 7.46
N ILE A 754 26.86 9.99 7.97
CA ILE A 754 27.41 11.28 7.52
C ILE A 754 27.88 11.20 6.05
N GLU A 755 28.61 10.15 5.67
CA GLU A 755 29.05 9.88 4.30
C GLU A 755 27.87 9.84 3.32
N LEU A 756 26.81 9.10 3.67
CA LEU A 756 25.62 8.98 2.83
C LEU A 756 24.84 10.31 2.72
N MET A 757 24.78 11.09 3.80
CA MET A 757 24.20 12.44 3.83
C MET A 757 25.03 13.41 2.96
N MET A 758 26.36 13.31 2.97
CA MET A 758 27.26 14.08 2.09
C MET A 758 27.09 13.70 0.62
N HIS A 759 26.91 12.42 0.30
CA HIS A 759 26.59 11.98 -1.06
C HIS A 759 25.23 12.52 -1.55
N PHE A 760 24.22 12.54 -0.68
CA PHE A 760 22.92 13.19 -0.98
C PHE A 760 23.12 14.68 -1.33
N LEU A 761 23.78 15.45 -0.45
CA LEU A 761 24.04 16.88 -0.67
C LEU A 761 24.82 17.12 -1.99
N LYS A 762 25.85 16.33 -2.26
CA LYS A 762 26.61 16.40 -3.52
C LYS A 762 25.73 16.10 -4.75
N SER A 763 24.85 15.10 -4.68
CA SER A 763 23.93 14.77 -5.78
C SER A 763 22.87 15.85 -6.05
N VAL A 764 22.53 16.65 -5.05
CA VAL A 764 21.64 17.82 -5.15
C VAL A 764 22.33 19.05 -5.76
N GLY A 765 23.65 19.00 -5.97
CA GLY A 765 24.45 20.10 -6.51
C GLY A 765 25.16 20.96 -5.47
N TYR A 766 25.26 20.50 -4.21
CA TYR A 766 26.09 21.17 -3.21
C TYR A 766 27.56 20.79 -3.41
N ASP A 767 28.29 21.62 -4.14
CA ASP A 767 29.73 21.43 -4.32
C ASP A 767 30.52 21.93 -3.09
N ILE A 768 31.33 21.03 -2.55
CA ILE A 768 32.06 21.19 -1.29
C ILE A 768 33.45 21.83 -1.52
N GLU A 769 34.00 21.73 -2.74
CA GLU A 769 35.37 22.13 -3.05
C GLU A 769 35.47 23.53 -3.66
N THR A 770 34.56 23.89 -4.57
CA THR A 770 34.73 25.05 -5.47
C THR A 770 34.20 26.39 -4.95
N LYS A 771 33.31 26.40 -3.94
CA LYS A 771 32.63 27.61 -3.40
C LYS A 771 31.87 28.48 -4.41
N SER A 772 31.62 28.02 -5.63
CA SER A 772 30.73 28.69 -6.59
C SER A 772 30.08 27.68 -7.53
N ILE A 773 28.82 27.91 -7.90
CA ILE A 773 28.01 26.94 -8.66
C ILE A 773 28.63 26.68 -10.04
N ASP A 774 28.96 25.42 -10.33
CA ASP A 774 29.64 25.04 -11.57
C ASP A 774 28.64 24.82 -12.72
N ILE A 775 28.27 25.92 -13.37
CA ILE A 775 27.31 25.99 -14.49
C ILE A 775 28.01 26.08 -15.86
N ASP A 776 29.31 26.40 -15.90
CA ASP A 776 29.96 26.98 -17.09
C ASP A 776 30.49 25.96 -18.13
N ILE A 777 30.24 24.65 -17.97
CA ILE A 777 30.72 23.62 -18.92
C ILE A 777 29.70 23.28 -20.03
N VAL A 778 28.39 23.41 -19.79
CA VAL A 778 27.36 22.68 -20.57
C VAL A 778 26.66 23.49 -21.68
N MET A 779 26.66 24.83 -21.65
CA MET A 779 25.92 25.65 -22.64
C MET A 779 26.75 26.59 -23.51
N THR A 780 28.04 26.80 -23.20
CA THR A 780 29.00 27.41 -24.13
C THR A 780 30.35 26.74 -23.91
N GLY A 781 30.96 26.18 -24.95
CA GLY A 781 32.28 25.54 -24.89
C GLY A 781 33.44 26.55 -24.78
N GLN A 782 33.35 27.48 -23.83
CA GLN A 782 34.29 28.58 -23.59
C GLN A 782 34.42 28.78 -22.07
N PRO A 783 35.64 28.87 -21.51
CA PRO A 783 35.84 29.07 -20.08
C PRO A 783 35.13 30.32 -19.53
N LYS A 784 34.86 30.32 -18.22
CA LYS A 784 34.31 31.46 -17.46
C LYS A 784 35.00 32.80 -17.80
N SER A 785 36.33 32.79 -17.86
CA SER A 785 37.17 33.94 -18.24
C SER A 785 37.02 34.43 -19.69
N GLN A 786 36.40 33.66 -20.58
CA GLN A 786 35.96 34.12 -21.91
C GLN A 786 34.54 34.67 -21.87
N ARG A 787 33.64 34.08 -21.06
CA ARG A 787 32.26 34.57 -20.87
C ARG A 787 32.24 35.97 -20.25
N ASP A 788 33.09 36.20 -19.23
CA ASP A 788 33.29 37.53 -18.64
C ASP A 788 33.78 38.56 -19.68
N LYS A 789 34.71 38.15 -20.55
CA LYS A 789 35.19 38.99 -21.66
C LYS A 789 34.08 39.30 -22.68
N VAL A 790 33.18 38.36 -23.00
CA VAL A 790 32.01 38.61 -23.86
C VAL A 790 31.05 39.61 -23.20
N LEU A 791 30.79 39.49 -21.90
CA LEU A 791 29.97 40.45 -21.16
C LEU A 791 30.59 41.85 -21.14
N MET A 792 31.91 41.96 -20.94
CA MET A 792 32.63 43.24 -21.06
C MET A 792 32.54 43.86 -22.46
N VAL A 793 32.58 43.05 -23.52
CA VAL A 793 32.37 43.51 -24.92
C VAL A 793 30.95 44.06 -25.09
N ILE A 794 29.92 43.35 -24.62
CA ILE A 794 28.51 43.77 -24.74
C ILE A 794 28.23 45.03 -23.90
N GLU A 795 28.78 45.13 -22.69
CA GLU A 795 28.69 46.35 -21.86
C GLU A 795 29.40 47.55 -22.48
N LEU A 796 30.60 47.36 -23.03
CA LEU A 796 31.32 48.41 -23.74
C LEU A 796 30.51 48.90 -24.94
N LEU A 797 29.87 47.98 -25.68
CA LEU A 797 29.09 48.33 -26.87
C LEU A 797 27.84 49.14 -26.49
N LYS A 798 27.12 48.72 -25.43
CA LYS A 798 25.99 49.49 -24.89
C LYS A 798 26.42 50.87 -24.44
N LYS A 799 27.50 50.98 -23.66
CA LYS A 799 28.05 52.26 -23.19
C LYS A 799 28.47 53.18 -24.34
N MET A 800 29.12 52.66 -25.39
CA MET A 800 29.49 53.48 -26.57
C MET A 800 28.27 53.92 -27.40
N ILE A 801 27.23 53.09 -27.52
CA ILE A 801 25.98 53.49 -28.19
C ILE A 801 25.24 54.55 -27.36
N GLU A 802 25.25 54.45 -26.03
CA GLU A 802 24.68 55.45 -25.12
C GLU A 802 25.48 56.77 -25.12
N GLU A 803 26.82 56.71 -25.12
CA GLU A 803 27.74 57.86 -25.30
C GLU A 803 27.47 58.57 -26.64
N ASN A 804 27.20 57.81 -27.71
CA ASN A 804 26.86 58.34 -29.05
C ASN A 804 25.35 58.61 -29.23
N GLY A 805 24.57 58.75 -28.15
CA GLY A 805 23.16 59.17 -28.21
C GLY A 805 22.19 58.19 -28.89
N GLY A 806 22.61 56.94 -29.10
CA GLY A 806 21.84 55.90 -29.80
C GLY A 806 22.26 55.68 -31.26
N GLU A 807 23.25 56.39 -31.79
CA GLU A 807 23.76 56.16 -33.14
C GLU A 807 24.70 54.94 -33.24
N ALA A 808 24.89 54.44 -34.47
CA ALA A 808 25.75 53.28 -34.74
C ALA A 808 27.24 53.62 -34.54
N VAL A 809 27.98 52.70 -33.93
CA VAL A 809 29.40 52.85 -33.57
C VAL A 809 30.27 52.27 -34.67
N LYS A 810 31.42 52.89 -34.99
CA LYS A 810 32.38 52.32 -35.95
C LYS A 810 32.98 51.02 -35.41
N ARG A 811 32.98 49.96 -36.23
CA ARG A 811 33.49 48.63 -35.87
C ARG A 811 34.97 48.65 -35.47
N GLU A 812 35.78 49.46 -36.13
CA GLU A 812 37.23 49.57 -35.83
C GLU A 812 37.51 50.38 -34.55
N GLU A 813 36.77 51.48 -34.35
CA GLU A 813 36.89 52.34 -33.16
C GLU A 813 36.49 51.58 -31.88
N PHE A 814 35.43 50.76 -31.98
CA PHE A 814 35.01 49.86 -30.92
C PHE A 814 36.07 48.80 -30.58
N VAL A 815 36.69 48.19 -31.60
CA VAL A 815 37.77 47.20 -31.41
C VAL A 815 38.99 47.84 -30.73
N ALA A 816 39.34 49.08 -31.08
CA ALA A 816 40.41 49.83 -30.41
C ALA A 816 40.09 50.12 -28.92
N LYS A 817 38.91 50.68 -28.61
CA LYS A 817 38.46 50.91 -27.22
C LYS A 817 38.33 49.60 -26.41
N ALA A 818 38.10 48.47 -27.06
CA ALA A 818 38.11 47.16 -26.41
C ALA A 818 39.54 46.68 -26.08
N ALA A 819 40.51 46.92 -26.99
CA ALA A 819 41.92 46.63 -26.75
C ALA A 819 42.50 47.44 -25.58
N GLU A 820 42.15 48.72 -25.45
CA GLU A 820 42.51 49.56 -24.29
C GLU A 820 42.02 48.99 -22.95
N ARG A 821 40.95 48.17 -22.95
CA ARG A 821 40.43 47.47 -21.76
C ARG A 821 40.98 46.05 -21.58
N GLY A 822 42.04 45.68 -22.29
CA GLY A 822 42.72 44.38 -22.14
C GLY A 822 42.04 43.21 -22.86
N LEU A 823 41.25 43.49 -23.90
CA LEU A 823 40.60 42.47 -24.73
C LEU A 823 41.36 42.30 -26.05
N GLU A 824 41.67 41.07 -26.46
CA GLU A 824 42.35 40.80 -27.72
C GLU A 824 41.46 41.15 -28.92
N GLU A 825 41.95 41.96 -29.88
CA GLU A 825 41.17 42.36 -31.06
C GLU A 825 40.58 41.15 -31.81
N ASN A 826 41.36 40.08 -31.96
CA ASN A 826 40.92 38.86 -32.64
C ASN A 826 39.78 38.12 -31.92
N PHE A 827 39.68 38.28 -30.60
CA PHE A 827 38.55 37.79 -29.81
C PHE A 827 37.33 38.71 -30.00
N VAL A 828 37.52 40.03 -29.87
CA VAL A 828 36.45 41.03 -30.03
C VAL A 828 35.82 40.96 -31.43
N ARG A 829 36.62 40.85 -32.50
CA ARG A 829 36.14 40.71 -33.88
C ARG A 829 35.22 39.47 -34.02
N LYS A 830 35.67 38.30 -33.56
CA LYS A 830 34.87 37.04 -33.57
C LYS A 830 33.58 37.12 -32.75
N VAL A 831 33.58 37.86 -31.64
CA VAL A 831 32.36 38.08 -30.84
C VAL A 831 31.37 38.96 -31.60
N LEU A 832 31.83 40.01 -32.29
CA LEU A 832 30.97 40.84 -33.13
C LEU A 832 30.39 40.08 -34.33
N ASP A 833 31.19 39.25 -35.00
CA ASP A 833 30.69 38.42 -36.12
C ASP A 833 29.60 37.45 -35.63
N ARG A 834 29.81 36.77 -34.48
CA ARG A 834 28.77 35.92 -33.87
C ARG A 834 27.50 36.69 -33.49
N LEU A 835 27.61 37.93 -33.01
CA LEU A 835 26.46 38.77 -32.63
C LEU A 835 25.72 39.34 -33.85
N TYR A 836 26.39 39.43 -35.00
CA TYR A 836 25.76 39.71 -36.30
C TYR A 836 25.03 38.47 -36.81
N ASP A 837 25.69 37.30 -36.79
CA ASP A 837 25.09 36.01 -37.16
C ASP A 837 23.86 35.64 -36.29
N SER A 838 23.85 36.02 -35.00
CA SER A 838 22.69 35.82 -34.10
C SER A 838 21.56 36.83 -34.28
N GLY A 839 21.79 37.92 -35.04
CA GLY A 839 20.84 39.01 -35.22
C GLY A 839 20.69 39.94 -34.00
N GLU A 840 21.64 39.95 -33.06
CA GLU A 840 21.69 40.91 -31.95
C GLU A 840 22.31 42.26 -32.35
N ILE A 841 23.17 42.27 -33.37
CA ILE A 841 23.78 43.46 -33.96
C ILE A 841 23.40 43.54 -35.44
N ILE A 842 23.11 44.75 -35.92
CA ILE A 842 22.94 45.06 -37.34
C ILE A 842 24.01 46.04 -37.83
N GLU A 843 24.30 46.00 -39.14
CA GLU A 843 25.24 46.89 -39.82
C GLU A 843 24.46 47.87 -40.73
N PRO A 844 23.93 49.01 -40.21
CA PRO A 844 23.13 49.95 -41.00
C PRO A 844 23.93 50.75 -42.04
N LYS A 845 25.26 50.76 -41.93
CA LYS A 845 26.20 51.31 -42.92
C LYS A 845 27.49 50.45 -42.88
N PRO A 846 28.18 50.20 -44.01
CA PRO A 846 29.44 49.47 -44.00
C PRO A 846 30.45 50.05 -43.00
N GLY A 847 30.96 49.22 -42.11
CA GLY A 847 31.87 49.58 -41.02
C GLY A 847 31.22 50.09 -39.73
N TYR A 848 29.88 50.11 -39.61
CA TYR A 848 29.16 50.64 -38.45
C TYR A 848 28.22 49.59 -37.84
N ILE A 849 28.35 49.34 -36.53
CA ILE A 849 27.56 48.38 -35.77
C ILE A 849 26.54 49.07 -34.85
N LEU A 850 25.33 48.50 -34.77
CA LEU A 850 24.26 48.95 -33.86
C LEU A 850 23.59 47.75 -33.19
N LEU A 851 23.49 47.76 -31.87
CA LEU A 851 22.79 46.74 -31.10
C LEU A 851 21.27 46.87 -31.29
N LEU A 852 20.58 45.81 -31.66
CA LEU A 852 19.12 45.78 -31.65
C LEU A 852 18.62 45.75 -30.20
N ARG A 853 17.71 46.65 -29.85
CA ARG A 853 17.01 46.60 -28.56
C ARG A 853 16.03 45.43 -28.55
N THR A 854 16.43 44.33 -27.92
CA THR A 854 15.48 43.40 -27.29
C THR A 854 14.54 44.17 -26.36
N ARG A 855 13.27 43.75 -26.33
CA ARG A 855 12.22 44.30 -25.46
C ARG A 855 12.28 43.72 -24.06
#